data_AF-A0AAN6N6W5-F1
#
_entry.id   AF-A0AAN6N6W5-F1
#
_cell.length_a   1.000
_cell.length_b   1.000
_cell.length_c   1.000
_cell.angle_alpha   90.00
_cell.angle_beta   90.00
_cell.angle_gamma   90.00
#
_symmetry.space_group_name_H-M   'P 1'
#
loop_
_entity.id
_entity.type
_entity.pdbx_description
1 polymer ?
#
loop_
_entity_poly.entity_id
_entity_poly.type
_entity_poly.pdbx_seq_one_letter_code
_entity_poly.pdbx_strand_id
1 'polypeptide(L)'
;MTAFTHGDVKRFITDKLHSLAETLQAGASEEVCGQVVYVFLRLTRFLFDAGYSELAVAAWQAILELAFSRPTTEEYTDAQSAMSSFADFWESEVPRIGEGGAKGWRHFVDEGMSDPPDPKKNTKTTLPETRDQFKAWALMERQAMDSACMPARTLDDDGQDDPFRVVMFSDIKDFLVWFPSSALPVVKNQLLDAYLLFCRLPTASLSSSAWSNDPFITPTGKPIPYQQRLGSEIVTEKKTPDFGQTYGGNVALSQELLFNSGNWFRVLDKWTTMFRADDPQVPILSWVLHTLRFLVYECKVEAMADYYLALDWLNSNSNDPATAKKKTAKALLKQYSSNLRLYNAYALMEFASGNIDMAIKVLSSATSLPSDSGRQQLWNTWTWIHLESNQPQLALVRLCSSVDAGVTTITSAVLLKVRSRFETVRDYSLSSLQLETAVEYAESLALLDYLTSSSSSSSSETATENGAQGCIGAAMERILQVSGEFQSRKDLAKSEHHERLLQVAARLLYFHATHGPYRPAFLRAQFRSFVTLFPQNIMFLELYSWSETTTLRVDEPVRFTLEAISLTEPYDCVAVRRFAIAHEATTRGTVHSTKAAFESAVGSDACEGNVGLWVEYLRFCAHQIQMQMQTTRTQTQKGRDERREKRDDDKVVKMAKDVYYRALAACPWSKQLYLEGFRDSLARECGSAELRGVYHTFAVEKGLRVHVDL
;
A
#
# COMPACT_ATOMS: atom_id res chain seq x y z
N MET A 1 27.61 3.02 20.93
CA MET A 1 26.81 3.73 19.92
C MET A 1 27.75 4.15 18.81
N THR A 2 27.78 3.41 17.71
CA THR A 2 28.42 3.86 16.47
C THR A 2 27.79 5.20 16.08
N ALA A 3 28.61 6.22 15.86
CA ALA A 3 28.15 7.60 15.71
C ALA A 3 27.47 7.78 14.34
N PHE A 4 26.18 7.47 14.24
CA PHE A 4 25.36 7.91 13.12
C PHE A 4 25.41 9.44 13.01
N THR A 5 25.71 9.96 11.82
CA THR A 5 25.47 11.34 11.40
C THR A 5 24.77 11.32 10.04
N HIS A 6 23.88 12.29 9.79
CA HIS A 6 23.17 12.39 8.52
C HIS A 6 24.12 12.49 7.32
N GLY A 7 25.20 13.27 7.46
CA GLY A 7 26.19 13.49 6.40
C GLY A 7 26.95 12.21 6.02
N ASP A 8 27.33 11.39 6.99
CA ASP A 8 28.08 10.15 6.73
C ASP A 8 27.21 9.11 6.00
N VAL A 9 25.96 8.95 6.42
CA VAL A 9 25.03 8.02 5.77
C VAL A 9 24.65 8.48 4.36
N LYS A 10 24.36 9.78 4.19
CA LYS A 10 24.13 10.37 2.86
C LYS A 10 25.31 10.07 1.94
N ARG A 11 26.54 10.35 2.38
CA ARG A 11 27.76 10.08 1.60
C ARG A 11 27.88 8.59 1.24
N PHE A 12 27.73 7.70 2.22
CA PHE A 12 27.83 6.25 2.00
C PHE A 12 26.85 5.75 0.92
N ILE A 13 25.58 6.18 0.98
CA ILE A 13 24.56 5.76 0.01
C ILE A 13 24.85 6.36 -1.37
N THR A 14 25.26 7.64 -1.43
CA THR A 14 25.66 8.30 -2.68
C THR A 14 26.87 7.64 -3.33
N ASP A 15 27.92 7.32 -2.57
CA ASP A 15 29.11 6.60 -3.08
C ASP A 15 28.72 5.23 -3.66
N LYS A 16 27.79 4.52 -3.00
CA LYS A 16 27.25 3.25 -3.51
C LYS A 16 26.48 3.45 -4.82
N LEU A 17 25.69 4.52 -4.91
CA LEU A 17 24.93 4.85 -6.13
C LEU A 17 25.87 5.15 -7.30
N HIS A 18 26.94 5.92 -7.07
CA HIS A 18 27.97 6.19 -8.08
C HIS A 18 28.69 4.91 -8.55
N SER A 19 29.08 4.03 -7.64
CA SER A 19 29.70 2.74 -7.98
C SER A 19 28.77 1.85 -8.83
N LEU A 20 27.47 1.84 -8.53
CA LEU A 20 26.49 1.13 -9.35
C LEU A 20 26.27 1.80 -10.71
N ALA A 21 26.30 3.14 -10.78
CA ALA A 21 26.20 3.88 -12.02
C ALA A 21 27.38 3.58 -12.96
N GLU A 22 28.61 3.48 -12.44
CA GLU A 22 29.78 3.05 -13.23
C GLU A 22 29.60 1.63 -13.79
N THR A 23 29.09 0.72 -12.96
CA THR A 23 28.77 -0.66 -13.37
C THR A 23 27.71 -0.69 -14.47
N LEU A 24 26.68 0.15 -14.34
CA LEU A 24 25.61 0.30 -15.33
C LEU A 24 26.15 0.79 -16.69
N GLN A 25 27.11 1.72 -16.70
CA GLN A 25 27.74 2.18 -17.94
C GLN A 25 28.62 1.10 -18.58
N ALA A 26 29.26 0.23 -17.77
CA ALA A 26 30.06 -0.88 -18.27
C ALA A 26 29.21 -2.03 -18.85
N GLY A 27 27.98 -2.20 -18.36
CA GLY A 27 27.02 -3.17 -18.88
C GLY A 27 25.70 -3.15 -18.10
N ALA A 28 24.62 -2.74 -18.78
CA ALA A 28 23.30 -2.68 -18.16
C ALA A 28 22.64 -4.07 -18.10
N SER A 29 22.57 -4.65 -16.91
CA SER A 29 21.69 -5.79 -16.60
C SER A 29 20.46 -5.33 -15.84
N GLU A 30 19.37 -6.08 -15.93
CA GLU A 30 18.14 -5.82 -15.16
C GLU A 30 18.39 -5.81 -13.64
N GLU A 31 19.31 -6.64 -13.16
CA GLU A 31 19.70 -6.69 -11.75
C GLU A 31 20.41 -5.40 -11.31
N VAL A 32 21.38 -4.91 -12.10
CA VAL A 32 22.10 -3.66 -11.79
C VAL A 32 21.13 -2.47 -11.82
N CYS A 33 20.23 -2.42 -12.80
CA CYS A 33 19.15 -1.43 -12.84
C CYS A 33 18.30 -1.46 -11.57
N GLY A 34 17.89 -2.65 -11.15
CA GLY A 34 17.12 -2.84 -9.92
C GLY A 34 17.88 -2.38 -8.68
N GLN A 35 19.17 -2.68 -8.57
CA GLN A 35 20.00 -2.23 -7.46
C GLN A 35 20.14 -0.70 -7.42
N VAL A 36 20.32 -0.03 -8.57
CA VAL A 36 20.37 1.44 -8.65
C VAL A 36 19.06 2.04 -8.17
N VAL A 37 17.92 1.58 -8.67
CA VAL A 37 16.59 2.07 -8.28
C VAL A 37 16.32 1.85 -6.79
N TYR A 38 16.70 0.68 -6.26
CA TYR A 38 16.55 0.37 -4.84
C TYR A 38 17.40 1.28 -3.94
N VAL A 39 18.68 1.50 -4.29
CA VAL A 39 19.57 2.41 -3.54
C VAL A 39 19.06 3.84 -3.59
N PHE A 40 18.57 4.30 -4.75
CA PHE A 40 17.93 5.61 -4.90
C PHE A 40 16.66 5.74 -4.04
N LEU A 41 15.81 4.71 -4.00
CA LEU A 41 14.64 4.66 -3.12
C LEU A 41 15.04 4.75 -1.64
N ARG A 42 16.05 3.98 -1.20
CA ARG A 42 16.56 4.01 0.17
C ARG A 42 17.14 5.39 0.54
N LEU A 43 17.89 6.02 -0.37
CA LEU A 43 18.42 7.37 -0.21
C LEU A 43 17.29 8.37 0.02
N THR A 44 16.28 8.37 -0.86
CA THR A 44 15.18 9.35 -0.81
C THR A 44 14.26 9.11 0.38
N ARG A 45 14.03 7.86 0.85
CA ARG A 45 13.35 7.62 2.13
C ARG A 45 14.14 8.13 3.32
N PHE A 46 15.45 7.90 3.33
CA PHE A 46 16.32 8.40 4.38
C PHE A 46 16.28 9.93 4.48
N LEU A 47 16.41 10.64 3.35
CA LEU A 47 16.32 12.10 3.29
C LEU A 47 14.95 12.60 3.79
N PHE A 48 13.86 11.96 3.33
CA PHE A 48 12.50 12.32 3.74
C PHE A 48 12.28 12.10 5.24
N ASP A 49 12.68 10.93 5.78
CA ASP A 49 12.53 10.60 7.20
C ASP A 49 13.42 11.48 8.12
N ALA A 50 14.54 12.00 7.59
CA ALA A 50 15.41 12.97 8.26
C ALA A 50 14.87 14.41 8.22
N GLY A 51 13.75 14.63 7.51
CA GLY A 51 13.05 15.92 7.40
C GLY A 51 13.49 16.78 6.22
N TYR A 52 14.32 16.28 5.31
CA TYR A 52 14.69 16.95 4.05
C TYR A 52 13.72 16.53 2.93
N SER A 53 12.43 16.73 3.16
CA SER A 53 11.34 16.25 2.30
C SER A 53 11.40 16.88 0.91
N GLU A 54 11.65 18.18 0.85
CA GLU A 54 11.85 18.97 -0.35
C GLU A 54 12.98 18.40 -1.22
N LEU A 55 14.11 18.03 -0.63
CA LEU A 55 15.26 17.47 -1.35
C LEU A 55 14.95 16.08 -1.90
N ALA A 56 14.27 15.25 -1.11
CA ALA A 56 13.83 13.92 -1.53
C ALA A 56 12.82 14.01 -2.68
N VAL A 57 11.84 14.91 -2.59
CA VAL A 57 10.86 15.15 -3.66
C VAL A 57 11.54 15.67 -4.91
N ALA A 58 12.45 16.64 -4.79
CA ALA A 58 13.23 17.15 -5.92
C ALA A 58 14.00 16.05 -6.66
N ALA A 59 14.67 15.15 -5.92
CA ALA A 59 15.36 14.01 -6.51
C ALA A 59 14.41 13.09 -7.31
N TRP A 60 13.20 12.84 -6.78
CA TRP A 60 12.17 12.07 -7.49
C TRP A 60 11.64 12.79 -8.74
N GLN A 61 11.39 14.10 -8.67
CA GLN A 61 11.02 14.88 -9.84
C GLN A 61 12.08 14.74 -10.93
N ALA A 62 13.36 14.92 -10.56
CA ALA A 62 14.46 14.86 -11.50
C ALA A 62 14.64 13.48 -12.16
N ILE A 63 14.63 12.40 -11.38
CA ILE A 63 14.81 11.06 -11.97
C ILE A 63 13.63 10.66 -12.87
N LEU A 64 12.41 11.08 -12.54
CA LEU A 64 11.23 10.84 -13.37
C LEU A 64 11.30 11.64 -14.67
N GLU A 65 11.77 12.90 -14.64
CA GLU A 65 11.99 13.69 -15.85
C GLU A 65 13.05 13.03 -16.75
N LEU A 66 14.18 12.61 -16.17
CA LEU A 66 15.27 11.93 -16.89
C LEU A 66 14.84 10.60 -17.53
N ALA A 67 13.88 9.88 -16.92
CA ALA A 67 13.40 8.60 -17.40
C ALA A 67 12.22 8.72 -18.39
N PHE A 68 11.24 9.59 -18.12
CA PHE A 68 9.97 9.64 -18.84
C PHE A 68 9.86 10.84 -19.80
N SER A 69 10.52 11.95 -19.49
CA SER A 69 10.54 13.19 -20.28
C SER A 69 11.89 13.41 -20.98
N ARG A 70 12.66 12.36 -21.25
CA ARG A 70 13.94 12.48 -21.96
C ARG A 70 13.74 12.99 -23.40
N PRO A 71 14.51 14.00 -23.87
CA PRO A 71 14.60 14.37 -25.28
C PRO A 71 15.09 13.21 -26.16
N THR A 72 14.68 13.19 -27.42
CA THR A 72 15.04 12.10 -28.37
C THR A 72 16.11 12.48 -29.39
N THR A 73 16.57 13.74 -29.38
CA THR A 73 17.58 14.27 -30.30
C THR A 73 18.95 13.61 -30.10
N GLU A 74 19.68 13.37 -31.20
CA GLU A 74 21.01 12.72 -31.18
C GLU A 74 22.04 13.46 -30.31
N GLU A 75 21.86 14.76 -30.09
CA GLU A 75 22.71 15.62 -29.24
C GLU A 75 22.74 15.19 -27.76
N TYR A 76 21.74 14.42 -27.30
CA TYR A 76 21.61 13.96 -25.91
C TYR A 76 21.94 12.48 -25.73
N THR A 77 22.73 11.91 -26.66
CA THR A 77 23.26 10.55 -26.54
C THR A 77 24.43 10.46 -25.55
N ASP A 78 25.19 11.55 -25.39
CA ASP A 78 26.24 11.68 -24.38
C ASP A 78 25.67 12.13 -23.02
N ALA A 79 26.04 11.40 -21.96
CA ALA A 79 25.51 11.63 -20.61
C ALA A 79 25.89 13.01 -20.05
N GLN A 80 27.07 13.54 -20.41
CA GLN A 80 27.54 14.82 -19.89
C GLN A 80 26.75 15.98 -20.51
N SER A 81 26.57 15.96 -21.83
CA SER A 81 25.74 16.94 -22.55
C SER A 81 24.28 16.91 -22.08
N ALA A 82 23.72 15.71 -21.89
CA ALA A 82 22.37 15.53 -21.36
C ALA A 82 22.22 16.12 -19.95
N MET A 83 23.17 15.86 -19.05
CA MET A 83 23.14 16.42 -17.69
C MET A 83 23.31 17.94 -17.66
N SER A 84 24.09 18.51 -18.59
CA SER A 84 24.20 19.98 -18.71
C SER A 84 22.88 20.61 -19.13
N SER A 85 22.22 20.07 -20.17
CA SER A 85 20.92 20.58 -20.61
C SER A 85 19.82 20.36 -19.56
N PHE A 86 19.88 19.25 -18.82
CA PHE A 86 18.97 19.00 -17.72
C PHE A 86 19.19 20.00 -16.57
N ALA A 87 20.44 20.40 -16.29
CA ALA A 87 20.73 21.45 -15.32
C ALA A 87 20.06 22.78 -15.73
N ASP A 88 20.15 23.18 -17.00
CA ASP A 88 19.49 24.41 -17.49
C ASP A 88 17.97 24.37 -17.29
N PHE A 89 17.33 23.22 -17.58
CA PHE A 89 15.91 23.00 -17.31
C PHE A 89 15.57 23.07 -15.82
N TRP A 90 16.45 22.55 -14.96
CA TRP A 90 16.23 22.58 -13.53
C TRP A 90 16.32 24.00 -12.96
N GLU A 91 17.36 24.74 -13.35
CA GLU A 91 17.65 26.11 -12.90
C GLU A 91 16.67 27.15 -13.46
N SER A 92 15.90 26.83 -14.51
CA SER A 92 14.88 27.73 -15.04
C SER A 92 13.60 27.79 -14.17
N GLU A 93 13.49 26.98 -13.11
CA GLU A 93 12.35 26.92 -12.18
C GLU A 93 10.97 26.70 -12.81
N VAL A 94 10.93 26.21 -14.05
CA VAL A 94 9.69 25.84 -14.76
C VAL A 94 8.96 24.70 -14.04
N PRO A 95 7.64 24.52 -14.26
CA PRO A 95 6.91 23.45 -13.60
C PRO A 95 7.46 22.05 -13.92
N ARG A 96 7.83 21.31 -12.88
CA ARG A 96 8.42 19.96 -12.96
C ARG A 96 7.34 18.89 -12.75
N ILE A 97 7.60 17.64 -13.16
CA ILE A 97 6.68 16.50 -12.89
C ILE A 97 6.13 16.55 -11.45
N GLY A 98 4.80 16.45 -11.33
CA GLY A 98 4.08 16.54 -10.04
C GLY A 98 3.63 17.94 -9.65
N GLU A 99 4.07 18.97 -10.36
CA GLU A 99 3.54 20.33 -10.21
C GLU A 99 2.40 20.62 -11.22
N GLY A 100 1.57 21.62 -10.88
CA GLY A 100 0.55 22.10 -11.80
C GLY A 100 1.18 22.78 -13.00
N GLY A 101 0.76 22.40 -14.21
CA GLY A 101 1.26 22.99 -15.46
C GLY A 101 2.57 22.39 -15.99
N ALA A 102 3.07 21.32 -15.37
CA ALA A 102 4.25 20.60 -15.85
C ALA A 102 4.08 20.12 -17.30
N LYS A 103 5.12 20.33 -18.11
CA LYS A 103 5.23 19.85 -19.49
C LYS A 103 6.44 18.93 -19.71
N GLY A 104 7.39 18.94 -18.78
CA GLY A 104 8.54 18.06 -18.73
C GLY A 104 9.75 18.53 -19.55
N TRP A 105 10.89 17.91 -19.28
CA TRP A 105 12.19 18.31 -19.86
C TRP A 105 12.23 18.22 -21.41
N ARG A 106 11.61 17.20 -22.01
CA ARG A 106 11.52 17.08 -23.48
C ARG A 106 10.91 18.32 -24.12
N HIS A 107 9.77 18.78 -23.59
CA HIS A 107 9.09 19.96 -24.14
C HIS A 107 9.95 21.23 -23.99
N PHE A 108 10.68 21.36 -22.88
CA PHE A 108 11.59 22.49 -22.68
C PHE A 108 12.67 22.57 -23.77
N VAL A 109 13.21 21.43 -24.17
CA VAL A 109 14.22 21.35 -25.24
C VAL A 109 13.59 21.58 -26.61
N ASP A 110 12.44 20.96 -26.89
CA ASP A 110 11.83 20.96 -28.22
C ASP A 110 11.12 22.29 -28.55
N GLU A 111 10.42 22.88 -27.58
CA GLU A 111 9.55 24.06 -27.77
C GLU A 111 10.05 25.32 -27.04
N GLY A 112 11.09 25.19 -26.20
CA GLY A 112 11.71 26.29 -25.46
C GLY A 112 11.15 26.53 -24.05
N MET A 113 11.64 27.59 -23.42
CA MET A 113 11.29 27.95 -22.03
C MET A 113 9.83 28.41 -21.90
N SER A 114 9.09 27.76 -21.00
CA SER A 114 7.83 28.29 -20.45
C SER A 114 8.10 29.26 -19.29
N ASP A 115 7.16 30.16 -19.02
CA ASP A 115 7.28 31.05 -17.85
C ASP A 115 7.27 30.26 -16.53
N PRO A 116 8.10 30.63 -15.55
CA PRO A 116 8.02 30.06 -14.20
C PRO A 116 6.68 30.44 -13.55
N PRO A 117 6.14 29.61 -12.65
CA PRO A 117 4.95 29.93 -11.87
C PRO A 117 5.04 31.25 -11.12
N ASP A 118 3.87 31.87 -10.91
CA ASP A 118 3.76 33.03 -10.04
C ASP A 118 4.25 32.70 -8.61
N PRO A 119 4.99 33.62 -7.96
CA PRO A 119 5.47 33.43 -6.60
C PRO A 119 4.36 33.13 -5.59
N LYS A 120 4.57 32.10 -4.77
CA LYS A 120 3.66 31.72 -3.69
C LYS A 120 3.89 32.61 -2.47
N LYS A 121 2.79 33.07 -1.88
CA LYS A 121 2.79 33.85 -0.63
C LYS A 121 2.52 32.96 0.57
N ASN A 122 3.15 33.27 1.69
CA ASN A 122 3.02 32.48 2.91
C ASN A 122 1.60 32.54 3.50
N THR A 123 1.03 31.37 3.74
CA THR A 123 -0.11 31.21 4.65
C THR A 123 0.35 31.52 6.07
N LYS A 124 -0.30 32.48 6.75
CA LYS A 124 0.07 32.93 8.10
C LYS A 124 0.31 31.74 9.05
N THR A 125 1.50 31.66 9.64
CA THR A 125 1.82 30.71 10.71
C THR A 125 0.92 30.97 11.91
N THR A 126 0.23 29.94 12.40
CA THR A 126 -0.69 30.09 13.53
C THR A 126 0.13 29.91 14.79
N LEU A 127 0.24 30.95 15.61
CA LEU A 127 0.96 30.85 16.87
C LEU A 127 0.24 29.85 17.81
N PRO A 128 0.96 28.87 18.39
CA PRO A 128 0.35 27.92 19.30
C PRO A 128 -0.21 28.57 20.57
N GLU A 129 -1.44 28.19 20.96
CA GLU A 129 -2.06 28.62 22.23
C GLU A 129 -1.55 27.77 23.41
N THR A 130 -0.25 27.79 23.69
CA THR A 130 0.35 27.08 24.84
C THR A 130 1.45 27.89 25.53
N ARG A 131 1.58 27.74 26.84
CA ARG A 131 2.67 28.35 27.64
C ARG A 131 3.91 27.46 27.75
N ASP A 132 3.78 26.19 27.39
CA ASP A 132 4.89 25.24 27.36
C ASP A 132 5.72 25.46 26.08
N GLN A 133 6.96 25.91 26.26
CA GLN A 133 7.89 26.22 25.17
C GLN A 133 8.18 25.03 24.27
N PHE A 134 8.34 23.82 24.84
CA PHE A 134 8.63 22.62 24.07
C PHE A 134 7.44 22.18 23.23
N LYS A 135 6.23 22.31 23.81
CA LYS A 135 5.00 22.05 23.08
C LYS A 135 4.76 23.07 21.97
N ALA A 136 5.01 24.37 22.25
CA ALA A 136 4.89 25.43 21.26
C ALA A 136 5.85 25.17 20.09
N TRP A 137 7.12 24.92 20.39
CA TRP A 137 8.14 24.59 19.40
C TRP A 137 7.76 23.37 18.56
N ALA A 138 7.36 22.25 19.18
CA ALA A 138 7.01 21.05 18.43
C ALA A 138 5.81 21.22 17.49
N LEU A 139 4.85 22.08 17.87
CA LEU A 139 3.72 22.45 17.00
C LEU A 139 4.17 23.32 15.83
N MET A 140 5.04 24.30 16.08
CA MET A 140 5.60 25.15 15.02
C MET A 140 6.50 24.35 14.06
N GLU A 141 7.35 23.47 14.59
CA GLU A 141 8.22 22.60 13.81
C GLU A 141 7.40 21.68 12.90
N ARG A 142 6.31 21.09 13.41
CA ARG A 142 5.42 20.28 12.57
C ARG A 142 4.71 21.11 11.50
N GLN A 143 4.22 22.30 11.84
CA GLN A 143 3.61 23.19 10.85
C GLN A 143 4.61 23.56 9.74
N ALA A 144 5.86 23.85 10.10
CA ALA A 144 6.91 24.16 9.14
C ALA A 144 7.27 22.96 8.25
N MET A 145 7.33 21.74 8.81
CA MET A 145 7.50 20.52 8.04
C MET A 145 6.36 20.30 7.02
N ASP A 146 5.11 20.54 7.43
CA ASP A 146 3.94 20.39 6.55
C ASP A 146 4.01 21.38 5.38
N SER A 147 4.53 22.60 5.59
CA SER A 147 4.81 23.56 4.51
C SER A 147 6.01 23.18 3.64
N ALA A 148 7.04 22.56 4.22
CA ALA A 148 8.28 22.17 3.53
C ALA A 148 8.20 20.83 2.77
N CYS A 149 7.00 20.34 2.46
CA CYS A 149 6.82 19.06 1.75
C CYS A 149 7.20 19.10 0.26
N MET A 150 7.38 20.29 -0.33
CA MET A 150 7.71 20.49 -1.74
C MET A 150 8.87 21.48 -1.89
N PRO A 151 9.72 21.34 -2.92
CA PRO A 151 10.71 22.36 -3.27
C PRO A 151 10.03 23.73 -3.48
N ALA A 152 10.59 24.75 -2.85
CA ALA A 152 10.21 26.14 -3.08
C ALA A 152 10.96 26.71 -4.30
N ARG A 153 10.47 27.84 -4.82
CA ARG A 153 11.17 28.65 -5.81
C ARG A 153 11.88 29.82 -5.14
N THR A 154 12.89 30.37 -5.81
CA THR A 154 13.69 31.48 -5.30
C THR A 154 12.84 32.71 -4.93
N LEU A 155 11.75 32.94 -5.66
CA LEU A 155 10.87 34.10 -5.45
C LEU A 155 9.71 33.84 -4.48
N ASP A 156 9.48 32.60 -4.05
CA ASP A 156 8.44 32.27 -3.07
C ASP A 156 8.81 32.87 -1.70
N ASP A 157 7.83 33.34 -0.91
CA ASP A 157 8.06 33.84 0.45
C ASP A 157 8.81 32.78 1.30
N ASP A 158 8.36 31.53 1.16
CA ASP A 158 8.97 30.33 1.73
C ASP A 158 10.46 30.14 1.39
N GLY A 159 10.86 30.46 0.15
CA GLY A 159 12.25 30.34 -0.31
C GLY A 159 13.15 31.47 0.19
N GLN A 160 12.55 32.63 0.48
CA GLN A 160 13.24 33.77 1.10
C GLN A 160 13.45 33.56 2.60
N ASP A 161 12.46 32.99 3.29
CA ASP A 161 12.51 32.70 4.72
C ASP A 161 13.45 31.52 5.03
N ASP A 162 13.49 30.51 4.15
CA ASP A 162 14.31 29.30 4.32
C ASP A 162 14.99 28.89 3.00
N PRO A 163 16.24 29.32 2.75
CA PRO A 163 16.96 29.07 1.50
C PRO A 163 17.17 27.59 1.17
N PHE A 164 17.18 26.71 2.17
CA PHE A 164 17.35 25.27 1.94
C PHE A 164 16.14 24.63 1.26
N ARG A 165 14.99 25.32 1.21
CA ARG A 165 13.81 24.88 0.48
C ARG A 165 13.95 25.04 -1.03
N VAL A 166 14.86 25.90 -1.48
CA VAL A 166 15.18 26.09 -2.89
C VAL A 166 16.25 25.08 -3.28
N VAL A 167 15.84 23.99 -3.93
CA VAL A 167 16.74 22.90 -4.32
C VAL A 167 17.32 23.18 -5.70
N MET A 168 18.63 23.42 -5.76
CA MET A 168 19.39 23.64 -7.00
C MET A 168 19.81 22.31 -7.62
N PHE A 169 20.20 22.32 -8.89
CA PHE A 169 20.66 21.10 -9.57
C PHE A 169 21.88 20.51 -8.87
N SER A 170 22.78 21.36 -8.36
CA SER A 170 23.96 20.94 -7.60
C SER A 170 23.63 20.11 -6.36
N ASP A 171 22.46 20.31 -5.75
CA ASP A 171 22.07 19.63 -4.51
C ASP A 171 21.63 18.18 -4.77
N ILE A 172 21.14 17.91 -5.98
CA ILE A 172 20.60 16.60 -6.38
C ILE A 172 21.46 15.87 -7.40
N LYS A 173 22.42 16.55 -8.05
CA LYS A 173 23.26 16.00 -9.12
C LYS A 173 23.85 14.64 -8.75
N ASP A 174 24.39 14.50 -7.55
CA ASP A 174 25.04 13.28 -7.07
C ASP A 174 24.04 12.15 -6.74
N PHE A 175 22.73 12.41 -6.81
CA PHE A 175 21.68 11.40 -6.65
C PHE A 175 21.18 10.85 -7.98
N LEU A 176 21.53 11.49 -9.10
CA LEU A 176 20.96 11.19 -10.40
C LEU A 176 21.86 10.22 -11.16
N VAL A 177 21.23 9.21 -11.77
CA VAL A 177 21.91 8.23 -12.62
C VAL A 177 21.36 8.30 -14.03
N TRP A 178 22.27 8.41 -15.00
CA TRP A 178 21.92 8.37 -16.42
C TRP A 178 21.77 6.92 -16.88
N PHE A 179 20.53 6.45 -17.05
CA PHE A 179 20.26 5.12 -17.58
C PHE A 179 20.44 5.08 -19.12
N PRO A 180 21.17 4.09 -19.68
CA PRO A 180 21.23 3.87 -21.11
C PRO A 180 19.84 3.64 -21.72
N SER A 181 19.63 4.06 -22.98
CA SER A 181 18.33 3.95 -23.65
C SER A 181 17.81 2.51 -23.76
N SER A 182 18.71 1.52 -23.85
CA SER A 182 18.37 0.09 -23.84
C SER A 182 17.79 -0.39 -22.51
N ALA A 183 18.18 0.22 -21.39
CA ALA A 183 17.74 -0.14 -20.05
C ALA A 183 16.43 0.56 -19.65
N LEU A 184 16.09 1.69 -20.28
CA LEU A 184 14.93 2.51 -19.92
C LEU A 184 13.60 1.74 -19.83
N PRO A 185 13.25 0.82 -20.74
CA PRO A 185 11.96 0.12 -20.64
C PRO A 185 11.79 -0.65 -19.32
N VAL A 186 12.85 -1.35 -18.88
CA VAL A 186 12.87 -2.11 -17.62
C VAL A 186 12.90 -1.17 -16.42
N VAL A 187 13.77 -0.16 -16.47
CA VAL A 187 13.97 0.82 -15.40
C VAL A 187 12.70 1.62 -15.14
N LYS A 188 11.92 1.96 -16.18
CA LYS A 188 10.66 2.69 -16.02
C LYS A 188 9.67 1.94 -15.12
N ASN A 189 9.50 0.64 -15.32
CA ASN A 189 8.60 -0.17 -14.47
C ASN A 189 9.12 -0.24 -13.03
N GLN A 190 10.43 -0.48 -12.86
CA GLN A 190 11.09 -0.50 -11.55
C GLN A 190 10.96 0.85 -10.82
N LEU A 191 11.16 1.97 -11.52
CA LEU A 191 11.02 3.32 -10.97
C LEU A 191 9.58 3.64 -10.55
N LEU A 192 8.57 3.16 -11.29
CA LEU A 192 7.16 3.36 -10.93
C LEU A 192 6.80 2.61 -9.65
N ASP A 193 7.20 1.34 -9.51
CA ASP A 193 6.98 0.59 -8.27
C ASP A 193 7.75 1.23 -7.10
N ALA A 194 9.00 1.65 -7.32
CA ALA A 194 9.79 2.35 -6.31
C ALA A 194 9.18 3.70 -5.92
N TYR A 195 8.62 4.45 -6.88
CA TYR A 195 7.93 5.71 -6.63
C TYR A 195 6.68 5.51 -5.75
N LEU A 196 5.90 4.46 -6.01
CA LEU A 196 4.76 4.10 -5.17
C LEU A 196 5.21 3.74 -3.74
N LEU A 197 6.28 2.95 -3.59
CA LEU A 197 6.86 2.64 -2.28
C LEU A 197 7.38 3.90 -1.58
N PHE A 198 7.97 4.84 -2.32
CA PHE A 198 8.34 6.16 -1.79
C PHE A 198 7.12 6.92 -1.24
N CYS A 199 6.00 6.84 -1.95
CA CYS A 199 4.74 7.42 -1.51
C CYS A 199 4.03 6.60 -0.41
N ARG A 200 4.65 5.53 0.13
CA ARG A 200 4.05 4.57 1.08
C ARG A 200 2.78 3.91 0.52
N LEU A 201 2.69 3.77 -0.79
CA LEU A 201 1.60 3.10 -1.51
C LEU A 201 2.01 1.67 -1.92
N PRO A 202 1.04 0.75 -2.08
CA PRO A 202 1.33 -0.58 -2.63
C PRO A 202 1.85 -0.46 -4.07
N THR A 203 2.79 -1.34 -4.44
CA THR A 203 3.33 -1.44 -5.80
C THR A 203 2.23 -1.74 -6.82
N ALA A 204 2.46 -1.37 -8.08
CA ALA A 204 1.55 -1.71 -9.18
C ALA A 204 1.88 -3.09 -9.80
N SER A 205 2.84 -3.81 -9.21
CA SER A 205 3.36 -5.10 -9.69
C SER A 205 3.88 -5.02 -11.13
N LEU A 206 4.52 -3.91 -11.49
CA LEU A 206 5.09 -3.72 -12.83
C LEU A 206 6.45 -4.40 -13.00
N SER A 207 7.11 -4.71 -11.89
CA SER A 207 8.41 -5.38 -11.82
C SER A 207 8.41 -6.48 -10.76
N SER A 208 9.26 -7.50 -10.94
CA SER A 208 9.43 -8.62 -10.00
C SER A 208 10.22 -8.25 -8.73
N SER A 209 10.38 -6.96 -8.44
CA SER A 209 11.32 -6.45 -7.44
C SER A 209 10.82 -6.71 -6.02
N ALA A 210 11.52 -7.56 -5.26
CA ALA A 210 11.13 -7.95 -3.89
C ALA A 210 11.45 -6.90 -2.81
N TRP A 211 11.31 -5.60 -3.12
CA TRP A 211 11.66 -4.52 -2.18
C TRP A 211 10.57 -4.28 -1.13
N SER A 212 9.32 -4.69 -1.39
CA SER A 212 8.16 -4.41 -0.53
C SER A 212 8.31 -4.83 0.94
N ASN A 213 9.16 -5.84 1.21
CA ASN A 213 9.43 -6.37 2.54
C ASN A 213 10.57 -5.67 3.30
N ASP A 214 11.26 -4.71 2.68
CA ASP A 214 12.35 -3.98 3.33
C ASP A 214 11.80 -3.07 4.45
N PRO A 215 12.25 -3.23 5.72
CA PRO A 215 11.67 -2.55 6.86
C PRO A 215 11.76 -1.02 6.81
N PHE A 216 12.67 -0.46 6.03
CA PHE A 216 12.87 0.99 5.91
C PHE A 216 11.87 1.62 4.92
N ILE A 217 11.37 0.84 3.96
CA ILE A 217 10.49 1.34 2.89
C ILE A 217 9.04 0.84 3.03
N THR A 218 8.81 -0.34 3.65
CA THR A 218 7.48 -0.91 3.81
C THR A 218 6.50 0.10 4.41
N PRO A 219 5.30 0.27 3.83
CA PRO A 219 4.30 1.18 4.38
C PRO A 219 3.90 0.83 5.81
N THR A 220 3.63 1.87 6.59
CA THR A 220 3.26 1.76 8.01
C THR A 220 1.81 1.34 8.19
N GLY A 221 1.01 1.18 7.14
CA GLY A 221 -0.34 0.64 7.16
C GLY A 221 -1.33 1.39 8.06
N LYS A 222 -2.52 0.80 8.25
CA LYS A 222 -3.58 1.37 9.09
C LYS A 222 -3.13 1.45 10.57
N PRO A 223 -3.48 2.51 11.32
CA PRO A 223 -3.32 2.58 12.77
C PRO A 223 -3.86 1.33 13.49
N ILE A 224 -3.12 0.80 14.47
CA ILE A 224 -3.55 -0.39 15.20
C ILE A 224 -4.56 0.03 16.28
N PRO A 225 -5.80 -0.50 16.27
CA PRO A 225 -6.84 -0.05 17.20
C PRO A 225 -6.72 -0.76 18.56
N TYR A 226 -5.76 -0.33 19.40
CA TYR A 226 -5.62 -0.82 20.78
C TYR A 226 -6.58 -0.14 21.79
N GLN A 227 -7.38 0.83 21.35
CA GLN A 227 -8.30 1.62 22.20
C GLN A 227 -9.69 0.97 22.37
N GLN A 228 -10.07 0.00 21.52
CA GLN A 228 -11.47 -0.43 21.37
C GLN A 228 -12.00 -1.40 22.44
N ARG A 229 -11.16 -1.94 23.33
CA ARG A 229 -11.59 -2.99 24.29
C ARG A 229 -12.16 -2.50 25.62
N LEU A 230 -12.21 -1.20 25.86
CA LEU A 230 -12.82 -0.68 27.08
C LEU A 230 -14.33 -0.52 26.91
N GLY A 231 -15.05 -1.61 27.20
CA GLY A 231 -16.45 -1.55 27.61
C GLY A 231 -17.51 -2.10 26.66
N SER A 232 -17.16 -2.73 25.53
CA SER A 232 -18.16 -3.43 24.73
C SER A 232 -18.49 -4.79 25.36
N GLU A 233 -19.77 -4.97 25.70
CA GLU A 233 -20.39 -6.28 25.86
C GLU A 233 -19.94 -7.20 24.72
N ILE A 234 -19.79 -8.49 25.00
CA ILE A 234 -19.50 -9.51 24.00
C ILE A 234 -20.54 -9.39 22.89
N VAL A 235 -20.20 -8.68 21.81
CA VAL A 235 -21.07 -8.55 20.65
C VAL A 235 -21.15 -9.94 20.05
N THR A 236 -22.33 -10.55 20.17
CA THR A 236 -22.68 -11.87 19.65
C THR A 236 -22.83 -11.89 18.13
N GLU A 237 -22.70 -10.74 17.46
CA GLU A 237 -22.72 -10.63 16.01
C GLU A 237 -21.35 -10.98 15.40
N LYS A 238 -21.39 -11.78 14.32
CA LYS A 238 -20.21 -12.20 13.57
C LYS A 238 -19.56 -10.98 12.89
N LYS A 239 -18.56 -10.40 13.54
CA LYS A 239 -17.77 -9.29 12.98
C LYS A 239 -17.14 -9.74 11.65
N THR A 240 -17.25 -8.92 10.61
CA THR A 240 -16.57 -9.14 9.33
C THR A 240 -15.04 -9.03 9.52
N PRO A 241 -14.24 -9.63 8.63
CA PRO A 241 -12.79 -9.38 8.60
C PRO A 241 -12.50 -7.87 8.47
N ASP A 242 -11.35 -7.41 8.96
CA ASP A 242 -10.92 -6.02 8.73
C ASP A 242 -10.33 -5.91 7.32
N PHE A 243 -11.19 -5.61 6.36
CA PHE A 243 -10.85 -5.45 4.95
C PHE A 243 -9.87 -4.30 4.65
N GLY A 244 -9.59 -3.43 5.63
CA GLY A 244 -8.60 -2.37 5.51
C GLY A 244 -7.22 -2.73 6.06
N GLN A 245 -7.00 -3.91 6.63
CA GLN A 245 -5.67 -4.31 7.14
C GLN A 245 -4.66 -4.58 6.02
N THR A 246 -5.11 -4.71 4.78
CA THR A 246 -4.27 -4.90 3.60
C THR A 246 -3.46 -3.66 3.19
N TYR A 247 -3.68 -2.48 3.79
CA TYR A 247 -2.83 -1.31 3.53
C TYR A 247 -1.40 -1.58 4.02
N GLY A 248 -0.43 -1.59 3.11
CA GLY A 248 0.96 -1.91 3.43
C GLY A 248 1.19 -3.40 3.74
N GLY A 249 0.20 -4.25 3.46
CA GLY A 249 0.30 -5.70 3.57
C GLY A 249 0.69 -6.35 2.25
N ASN A 250 1.28 -7.55 2.31
CA ASN A 250 1.56 -8.34 1.12
C ASN A 250 0.27 -8.98 0.62
N VAL A 251 -0.13 -8.66 -0.61
CA VAL A 251 -1.21 -9.30 -1.39
C VAL A 251 -0.86 -9.16 -2.87
N ALA A 252 -1.26 -10.13 -3.70
CA ALA A 252 -1.20 -10.00 -5.15
C ALA A 252 -2.22 -8.97 -5.62
N LEU A 253 -1.78 -7.99 -6.41
CA LEU A 253 -2.63 -6.88 -6.83
C LEU A 253 -3.66 -7.34 -7.87
N SER A 254 -4.89 -6.86 -7.73
CA SER A 254 -5.95 -7.05 -8.73
C SER A 254 -6.85 -5.83 -8.82
N GLN A 255 -7.60 -5.69 -9.91
CA GLN A 255 -8.50 -4.55 -10.08
C GLN A 255 -9.63 -4.55 -9.04
N GLU A 256 -10.05 -5.72 -8.59
CA GLU A 256 -11.05 -5.89 -7.53
C GLU A 256 -10.55 -5.28 -6.21
N LEU A 257 -9.24 -5.36 -5.92
CA LEU A 257 -8.64 -4.76 -4.72
C LEU A 257 -8.43 -3.25 -4.84
N LEU A 258 -8.32 -2.72 -6.06
CA LEU A 258 -8.22 -1.28 -6.33
C LEU A 258 -9.59 -0.59 -6.26
N PHE A 259 -10.65 -1.27 -6.71
CA PHE A 259 -12.00 -0.71 -6.90
C PHE A 259 -13.05 -1.39 -6.01
N ASN A 260 -12.88 -1.34 -4.69
CA ASN A 260 -13.86 -1.86 -3.73
C ASN A 260 -14.40 -0.77 -2.78
N SER A 261 -15.69 -0.86 -2.41
CA SER A 261 -16.39 0.10 -1.54
C SER A 261 -16.62 -0.38 -0.09
N GLY A 262 -15.97 -1.47 0.33
CA GLY A 262 -15.89 -1.90 1.74
C GLY A 262 -16.54 -3.24 2.09
N ASN A 263 -17.06 -3.97 1.11
CA ASN A 263 -17.60 -5.33 1.30
C ASN A 263 -16.54 -6.44 1.11
N TRP A 264 -15.35 -6.06 0.64
CA TRP A 264 -14.19 -6.93 0.42
C TRP A 264 -12.90 -6.17 0.70
N PHE A 265 -11.77 -6.89 0.71
CA PHE A 265 -10.43 -6.34 0.89
C PHE A 265 -10.11 -5.27 -0.15
N ARG A 266 -9.29 -4.30 0.27
CA ARG A 266 -8.85 -3.18 -0.58
C ARG A 266 -7.41 -2.80 -0.27
N VAL A 267 -6.67 -2.45 -1.32
CA VAL A 267 -5.27 -2.02 -1.19
C VAL A 267 -5.12 -0.49 -1.18
N LEU A 268 -6.14 0.23 -1.64
CA LEU A 268 -6.22 1.69 -1.64
C LEU A 268 -7.49 2.16 -0.91
N ASP A 269 -7.42 3.35 -0.33
CA ASP A 269 -8.54 4.04 0.30
C ASP A 269 -8.38 5.56 0.12
N LYS A 270 -9.30 6.32 0.72
CA LYS A 270 -9.09 7.75 0.94
C LYS A 270 -7.74 7.97 1.62
N TRP A 271 -7.02 8.97 1.14
CA TRP A 271 -5.70 9.35 1.64
C TRP A 271 -5.70 9.62 3.15
N THR A 272 -6.75 10.29 3.64
CA THR A 272 -6.95 10.58 5.06
C THR A 272 -7.29 9.37 5.92
N THR A 273 -7.68 8.25 5.31
CA THR A 273 -7.88 6.97 6.00
C THR A 273 -6.59 6.15 6.02
N MET A 274 -5.82 6.16 4.93
CA MET A 274 -4.55 5.42 4.82
C MET A 274 -3.46 6.06 5.68
N PHE A 275 -3.41 7.39 5.69
CA PHE A 275 -2.38 8.17 6.35
C PHE A 275 -3.02 9.12 7.37
N ARG A 276 -2.41 9.23 8.55
CA ARG A 276 -2.90 10.18 9.55
C ARG A 276 -2.64 11.60 9.07
N ALA A 277 -3.53 12.52 9.43
CA ALA A 277 -3.38 13.94 9.06
C ALA A 277 -2.07 14.56 9.56
N ASP A 278 -1.44 13.97 10.58
CA ASP A 278 -0.20 14.41 11.20
C ASP A 278 0.98 13.45 10.93
N ASP A 279 0.91 12.61 9.88
CA ASP A 279 1.99 11.70 9.52
C ASP A 279 3.03 12.40 8.61
N PRO A 280 4.20 12.79 9.12
CA PRO A 280 5.21 13.50 8.35
C PRO A 280 5.97 12.60 7.37
N GLN A 281 5.63 11.30 7.25
CA GLN A 281 6.39 10.33 6.45
C GLN A 281 5.87 10.12 5.02
N VAL A 282 4.86 10.88 4.60
CA VAL A 282 4.16 10.67 3.33
C VAL A 282 4.20 11.94 2.48
N PRO A 283 4.59 11.87 1.19
CA PRO A 283 4.49 13.00 0.27
C PRO A 283 3.06 13.53 0.16
N ILE A 284 2.88 14.79 -0.23
CA ILE A 284 1.54 15.37 -0.35
C ILE A 284 0.74 14.71 -1.48
N LEU A 285 -0.54 14.41 -1.22
CA LEU A 285 -1.43 13.74 -2.17
C LEU A 285 -1.51 14.43 -3.55
N SER A 286 -1.54 15.77 -3.57
CA SER A 286 -1.65 16.53 -4.81
C SER A 286 -0.47 16.29 -5.74
N TRP A 287 0.75 16.24 -5.20
CA TRP A 287 1.96 15.92 -5.96
C TRP A 287 1.90 14.49 -6.50
N VAL A 288 1.44 13.54 -5.68
CA VAL A 288 1.29 12.14 -6.11
C VAL A 288 0.31 12.01 -7.27
N LEU A 289 -0.87 12.63 -7.15
CA LEU A 289 -1.89 12.62 -8.20
C LEU A 289 -1.43 13.34 -9.48
N HIS A 290 -0.77 14.49 -9.36
CA HIS A 290 -0.24 15.21 -10.53
C HIS A 290 0.86 14.43 -11.23
N THR A 291 1.73 13.74 -10.49
CA THR A 291 2.79 12.89 -11.07
C THR A 291 2.19 11.72 -11.84
N LEU A 292 1.27 10.97 -11.21
CA LEU A 292 0.58 9.87 -11.89
C LEU A 292 -0.22 10.36 -13.10
N ARG A 293 -0.90 11.50 -12.99
CA ARG A 293 -1.60 12.14 -14.10
C ARG A 293 -0.64 12.45 -15.25
N PHE A 294 0.49 13.09 -14.97
CA PHE A 294 1.49 13.43 -16.00
C PHE A 294 2.01 12.17 -16.69
N LEU A 295 2.35 11.13 -15.93
CA LEU A 295 2.83 9.86 -16.47
C LEU A 295 1.79 9.19 -17.38
N VAL A 296 0.52 9.18 -16.98
CA VAL A 296 -0.56 8.54 -17.74
C VAL A 296 -0.98 9.38 -18.96
N TYR A 297 -1.09 10.69 -18.84
CA TYR A 297 -1.57 11.55 -19.93
C TYR A 297 -0.46 12.02 -20.87
N GLU A 298 0.65 12.53 -20.34
CA GLU A 298 1.73 13.12 -21.16
C GLU A 298 2.74 12.05 -21.59
N CYS A 299 3.21 11.22 -20.65
CA CYS A 299 4.20 10.17 -20.95
C CYS A 299 3.59 8.88 -21.52
N LYS A 300 2.27 8.82 -21.67
CA LYS A 300 1.52 7.69 -22.24
C LYS A 300 1.76 6.35 -21.54
N VAL A 301 1.98 6.36 -20.22
CA VAL A 301 2.19 5.15 -19.42
C VAL A 301 0.84 4.48 -19.14
N GLU A 302 0.39 3.68 -20.10
CA GLU A 302 -0.92 3.01 -20.07
C GLU A 302 -1.10 2.06 -18.88
N ALA A 303 -0.02 1.36 -18.47
CA ALA A 303 -0.05 0.39 -17.38
C ALA A 303 -0.43 0.98 -16.01
N MET A 304 -0.30 2.30 -15.83
CA MET A 304 -0.65 3.01 -14.58
C MET A 304 -2.05 3.64 -14.60
N ALA A 305 -2.78 3.52 -15.72
CA ALA A 305 -4.02 4.27 -15.91
C ALA A 305 -5.15 3.84 -14.96
N ASP A 306 -5.28 2.54 -14.65
CA ASP A 306 -6.28 2.05 -13.69
C ASP A 306 -5.90 2.37 -12.24
N TYR A 307 -4.61 2.30 -11.89
CA TYR A 307 -4.10 2.73 -10.58
C TYR A 307 -4.37 4.23 -10.35
N TYR A 308 -4.04 5.08 -11.33
CA TYR A 308 -4.35 6.51 -11.28
C TYR A 308 -5.85 6.76 -11.15
N LEU A 309 -6.67 6.06 -11.94
CA LEU A 309 -8.13 6.17 -11.84
C LEU A 309 -8.66 5.82 -10.45
N ALA A 310 -8.15 4.74 -9.83
CA ALA A 310 -8.54 4.33 -8.49
C ALA A 310 -8.19 5.40 -7.44
N LEU A 311 -6.95 5.91 -7.47
CA LEU A 311 -6.48 6.89 -6.50
C LEU A 311 -7.21 8.24 -6.65
N ASP A 312 -7.42 8.70 -7.89
CA ASP A 312 -8.21 9.91 -8.19
C ASP A 312 -9.67 9.74 -7.76
N TRP A 313 -10.28 8.59 -8.04
CA TRP A 313 -11.65 8.26 -7.64
C TRP A 313 -11.86 8.30 -6.12
N LEU A 314 -10.92 7.75 -5.36
CA LEU A 314 -10.98 7.71 -3.90
C LEU A 314 -10.81 9.10 -3.27
N ASN A 315 -10.08 10.00 -3.93
CA ASN A 315 -9.65 11.28 -3.37
C ASN A 315 -10.22 12.53 -4.07
N SER A 316 -11.16 12.37 -4.99
CA SER A 316 -11.84 13.49 -5.66
C SER A 316 -12.64 14.35 -4.68
N ASN A 317 -12.20 15.59 -4.46
CA ASN A 317 -12.81 16.57 -3.54
C ASN A 317 -13.94 17.43 -4.16
N SER A 318 -14.54 17.02 -5.28
CA SER A 318 -15.54 17.85 -5.96
C SER A 318 -16.88 17.89 -5.22
N ASN A 319 -17.52 19.07 -5.22
CA ASN A 319 -18.88 19.30 -4.68
C ASN A 319 -19.96 18.34 -5.25
N ASP A 320 -19.69 17.72 -6.39
CA ASP A 320 -20.41 16.56 -6.92
C ASP A 320 -19.40 15.46 -7.31
N PRO A 321 -19.07 14.55 -6.37
CA PRO A 321 -18.07 13.49 -6.57
C PRO A 321 -18.39 12.64 -7.81
N ALA A 322 -19.68 12.36 -8.07
CA ALA A 322 -20.09 11.48 -9.14
C ALA A 322 -19.76 12.03 -10.54
N THR A 323 -19.80 13.36 -10.72
CA THR A 323 -19.58 14.01 -12.01
C THR A 323 -18.09 14.16 -12.34
N ALA A 324 -17.24 14.51 -11.36
CA ALA A 324 -15.79 14.61 -11.58
C ALA A 324 -15.15 13.24 -11.86
N LYS A 325 -15.55 12.20 -11.13
CA LYS A 325 -15.07 10.82 -11.30
C LYS A 325 -15.31 10.26 -12.71
N LYS A 326 -16.49 10.53 -13.27
CA LYS A 326 -16.85 10.13 -14.65
C LYS A 326 -16.01 10.85 -15.70
N LYS A 327 -15.53 12.09 -15.41
CA LYS A 327 -14.70 12.86 -16.34
C LYS A 327 -13.33 12.20 -16.50
N THR A 328 -12.67 11.82 -15.40
CA THR A 328 -11.37 11.15 -15.44
C THR A 328 -11.46 9.82 -16.18
N ALA A 329 -12.42 8.96 -15.83
CA ALA A 329 -12.60 7.67 -16.50
C ALA A 329 -12.85 7.81 -18.01
N LYS A 330 -13.74 8.72 -18.43
CA LYS A 330 -14.02 8.96 -19.85
C LYS A 330 -12.82 9.54 -20.60
N ALA A 331 -12.03 10.41 -19.96
CA ALA A 331 -10.82 10.95 -20.57
C ALA A 331 -9.78 9.85 -20.80
N LEU A 332 -9.59 8.95 -19.84
CA LEU A 332 -8.71 7.78 -19.98
C LEU A 332 -9.20 6.83 -21.08
N LEU A 333 -10.49 6.50 -21.12
CA LEU A 333 -11.07 5.65 -22.18
C LEU A 333 -10.98 6.30 -23.57
N LYS A 334 -11.03 7.64 -23.65
CA LYS A 334 -10.82 8.35 -24.92
C LYS A 334 -9.38 8.21 -25.40
N GLN A 335 -8.42 8.23 -24.49
CA GLN A 335 -6.99 8.11 -24.81
C GLN A 335 -6.58 6.66 -25.10
N TYR A 336 -7.15 5.70 -24.36
CA TYR A 336 -6.81 4.27 -24.41
C TYR A 336 -8.04 3.43 -24.76
N SER A 337 -8.67 3.72 -25.89
CA SER A 337 -9.97 3.15 -26.28
C SER A 337 -9.95 1.64 -26.56
N SER A 338 -8.79 1.05 -26.77
CA SER A 338 -8.60 -0.40 -26.95
C SER A 338 -8.33 -1.15 -25.63
N ASN A 339 -8.17 -0.46 -24.51
CA ASN A 339 -7.76 -1.04 -23.24
C ASN A 339 -8.95 -1.60 -22.46
N LEU A 340 -9.21 -2.90 -22.60
CA LEU A 340 -10.30 -3.58 -21.89
C LEU A 340 -10.15 -3.54 -20.37
N ARG A 341 -8.93 -3.52 -19.85
CA ARG A 341 -8.65 -3.41 -18.41
C ARG A 341 -9.14 -2.07 -17.84
N LEU A 342 -9.08 -0.97 -18.61
CA LEU A 342 -9.68 0.31 -18.22
C LEU A 342 -11.21 0.31 -18.26
N TYR A 343 -11.83 -0.40 -19.21
CA TYR A 343 -13.28 -0.60 -19.19
C TYR A 343 -13.72 -1.39 -17.96
N ASN A 344 -12.96 -2.44 -17.59
CA ASN A 344 -13.22 -3.22 -16.39
C ASN A 344 -13.09 -2.36 -15.12
N ALA A 345 -12.01 -1.58 -15.01
CA ALA A 345 -11.80 -0.62 -13.92
C ALA A 345 -12.96 0.38 -13.80
N TYR A 346 -13.42 0.96 -14.92
CA TYR A 346 -14.54 1.89 -14.91
C TYR A 346 -15.86 1.21 -14.49
N ALA A 347 -16.09 -0.04 -14.92
CA ALA A 347 -17.26 -0.80 -14.48
C ALA A 347 -17.22 -1.11 -12.97
N LEU A 348 -16.07 -1.55 -12.45
CA LEU A 348 -15.87 -1.79 -11.02
C LEU A 348 -16.06 -0.51 -10.21
N MET A 349 -15.55 0.63 -10.70
CA MET A 349 -15.72 1.95 -10.07
C MET A 349 -17.20 2.35 -9.98
N GLU A 350 -17.98 2.16 -11.07
CA GLU A 350 -19.42 2.44 -11.10
C GLU A 350 -20.18 1.50 -10.17
N PHE A 351 -19.84 0.20 -10.17
CA PHE A 351 -20.43 -0.78 -9.26
C PHE A 351 -20.16 -0.45 -7.79
N ALA A 352 -18.91 -0.14 -7.44
CA ALA A 352 -18.51 0.28 -6.09
C ALA A 352 -19.21 1.58 -5.67
N SER A 353 -19.58 2.44 -6.62
CA SER A 353 -20.36 3.66 -6.39
C SER A 353 -21.88 3.42 -6.34
N GLY A 354 -22.36 2.17 -6.48
CA GLY A 354 -23.77 1.78 -6.45
C GLY A 354 -24.50 1.87 -7.80
N ASN A 355 -23.82 2.24 -8.89
CA ASN A 355 -24.40 2.42 -10.22
C ASN A 355 -24.34 1.12 -11.06
N ILE A 356 -25.05 0.07 -10.60
CA ILE A 356 -24.98 -1.29 -11.17
C ILE A 356 -25.34 -1.30 -12.67
N ASP A 357 -26.39 -0.60 -13.08
CA ASP A 357 -26.81 -0.56 -14.49
C ASP A 357 -25.75 0.05 -15.40
N MET A 358 -25.04 1.08 -14.92
CA MET A 358 -23.95 1.69 -15.68
C MET A 358 -22.76 0.74 -15.78
N ALA A 359 -22.40 0.05 -14.69
CA ALA A 359 -21.34 -0.95 -14.72
C ALA A 359 -21.63 -2.04 -15.76
N ILE A 360 -22.85 -2.59 -15.76
CA ILE A 360 -23.30 -3.58 -16.75
C ILE A 360 -23.27 -3.01 -18.18
N LYS A 361 -23.69 -1.74 -18.36
CA LYS A 361 -23.64 -1.08 -19.67
C LYS A 361 -22.20 -0.93 -20.18
N VAL A 362 -21.26 -0.57 -19.31
CA VAL A 362 -19.83 -0.46 -19.66
C VAL A 362 -19.29 -1.83 -20.07
N LEU A 363 -19.53 -2.88 -19.25
CA LEU A 363 -19.09 -4.24 -19.55
C LEU A 363 -19.66 -4.76 -20.87
N SER A 364 -20.96 -4.59 -21.11
CA SER A 364 -21.61 -5.01 -22.36
C SER A 364 -21.06 -4.29 -23.60
N SER A 365 -20.72 -3.00 -23.48
CA SER A 365 -20.05 -2.28 -24.57
C SER A 365 -18.63 -2.79 -24.81
N ALA A 366 -17.88 -3.07 -23.74
CA ALA A 366 -16.49 -3.48 -23.82
C ALA A 366 -16.32 -4.90 -24.37
N THR A 367 -17.22 -5.83 -24.08
CA THR A 367 -17.14 -7.21 -24.59
C THR A 367 -17.37 -7.30 -26.10
N SER A 368 -17.98 -6.27 -26.71
CA SER A 368 -18.15 -6.17 -28.16
C SER A 368 -16.93 -5.61 -28.93
N LEU A 369 -15.90 -5.15 -28.21
CA LEU A 369 -14.69 -4.60 -28.82
C LEU A 369 -13.77 -5.69 -29.39
N PRO A 370 -13.02 -5.39 -30.47
CA PRO A 370 -12.21 -6.37 -31.20
C PRO A 370 -10.96 -6.87 -30.45
N SER A 371 -10.69 -6.40 -29.24
CA SER A 371 -9.52 -6.83 -28.45
C SER A 371 -9.79 -8.14 -27.71
N ASP A 372 -8.94 -9.15 -27.90
CA ASP A 372 -9.07 -10.46 -27.23
C ASP A 372 -8.42 -10.49 -25.84
N SER A 373 -7.38 -9.69 -25.60
CA SER A 373 -6.62 -9.69 -24.35
C SER A 373 -7.42 -9.04 -23.21
N GLY A 374 -7.59 -9.75 -22.10
CA GLY A 374 -8.35 -9.28 -20.93
C GLY A 374 -9.87 -9.31 -21.09
N ARG A 375 -10.40 -9.88 -22.19
CA ARG A 375 -11.86 -10.00 -22.37
C ARG A 375 -12.50 -10.95 -21.35
N GLN A 376 -11.79 -12.01 -20.94
CA GLN A 376 -12.32 -12.96 -19.97
C GLN A 376 -12.50 -12.30 -18.60
N GLN A 377 -11.62 -11.39 -18.20
CA GLN A 377 -11.75 -10.60 -16.97
C GLN A 377 -13.08 -9.81 -16.92
N LEU A 378 -13.48 -9.19 -18.04
CA LEU A 378 -14.77 -8.48 -18.12
C LEU A 378 -15.96 -9.41 -17.80
N TRP A 379 -15.94 -10.64 -18.32
CA TRP A 379 -16.97 -11.63 -18.06
C TRP A 379 -16.96 -12.12 -16.61
N ASN A 380 -15.78 -12.32 -16.03
CA ASN A 380 -15.63 -12.69 -14.62
C ASN A 380 -16.18 -11.59 -13.71
N THR A 381 -15.80 -10.33 -13.96
CA THR A 381 -16.32 -9.17 -13.21
C THR A 381 -17.84 -9.05 -13.36
N TRP A 382 -18.39 -9.20 -14.57
CA TRP A 382 -19.85 -9.18 -14.78
C TRP A 382 -20.56 -10.29 -14.01
N THR A 383 -19.98 -11.49 -14.01
CA THR A 383 -20.49 -12.63 -13.23
C THR A 383 -20.51 -12.32 -11.74
N TRP A 384 -19.41 -11.78 -11.19
CA TRP A 384 -19.33 -11.35 -9.81
C TRP A 384 -20.36 -10.29 -9.43
N ILE A 385 -20.59 -9.29 -10.29
CA ILE A 385 -21.60 -8.25 -10.05
C ILE A 385 -22.99 -8.88 -9.87
N HIS A 386 -23.37 -9.86 -10.71
CA HIS A 386 -24.64 -10.57 -10.55
C HIS A 386 -24.67 -11.47 -9.32
N LEU A 387 -23.56 -12.16 -8.99
CA LEU A 387 -23.46 -12.96 -7.78
C LEU A 387 -23.65 -12.12 -6.51
N GLU A 388 -22.95 -11.00 -6.40
CA GLU A 388 -23.06 -10.07 -5.27
C GLU A 388 -24.41 -9.35 -5.22
N SER A 389 -25.10 -9.22 -6.37
CA SER A 389 -26.47 -8.73 -6.45
C SER A 389 -27.52 -9.81 -6.16
N ASN A 390 -27.11 -10.99 -5.67
CA ASN A 390 -27.96 -12.15 -5.37
C ASN A 390 -28.77 -12.65 -6.59
N GLN A 391 -28.15 -12.66 -7.78
CA GLN A 391 -28.73 -13.11 -9.05
C GLN A 391 -27.91 -14.26 -9.67
N PRO A 392 -27.84 -15.44 -9.03
CA PRO A 392 -26.97 -16.53 -9.46
C PRO A 392 -27.30 -17.09 -10.86
N GLN A 393 -28.58 -17.06 -11.25
CA GLN A 393 -29.00 -17.50 -12.58
C GLN A 393 -28.48 -16.57 -13.68
N LEU A 394 -28.52 -15.24 -13.45
CA LEU A 394 -27.96 -14.27 -14.39
C LEU A 394 -26.44 -14.37 -14.44
N ALA A 395 -25.79 -14.59 -13.30
CA ALA A 395 -24.36 -14.87 -13.25
C ALA A 395 -23.98 -16.08 -14.14
N LEU A 396 -24.72 -17.19 -14.04
CA LEU A 396 -24.49 -18.38 -14.85
C LEU A 396 -24.71 -18.13 -16.36
N VAL A 397 -25.76 -17.38 -16.72
CA VAL A 397 -26.00 -16.98 -18.12
C VAL A 397 -24.82 -16.15 -18.65
N ARG A 398 -24.26 -15.24 -17.85
CA ARG A 398 -23.12 -14.39 -18.25
C ARG A 398 -21.83 -15.18 -18.43
N LEU A 399 -21.53 -16.13 -17.56
CA LEU A 399 -20.42 -17.07 -17.79
C LEU A 399 -20.57 -17.81 -19.12
N CYS A 400 -21.77 -18.32 -19.42
CA CYS A 400 -22.01 -19.02 -20.68
C CYS A 400 -21.91 -18.10 -21.90
N SER A 401 -22.32 -16.83 -21.75
CA SER A 401 -22.25 -15.80 -22.80
C SER A 401 -20.82 -15.51 -23.25
N SER A 402 -19.81 -15.77 -22.40
CA SER A 402 -18.39 -15.59 -22.75
C SER A 402 -17.91 -16.52 -23.87
N VAL A 403 -18.56 -17.68 -24.03
CA VAL A 403 -18.26 -18.65 -25.08
C VAL A 403 -19.26 -18.58 -26.22
N ASP A 404 -20.51 -18.25 -25.91
CA ASP A 404 -21.60 -18.20 -26.87
C ASP A 404 -22.55 -17.03 -26.55
N ALA A 405 -22.34 -15.90 -27.21
CA ALA A 405 -23.03 -14.63 -26.92
C ALA A 405 -24.56 -14.68 -27.06
N GLY A 406 -25.12 -15.72 -27.71
CA GLY A 406 -26.55 -15.91 -27.90
C GLY A 406 -27.25 -16.68 -26.78
N VAL A 407 -26.53 -17.13 -25.74
CA VAL A 407 -27.10 -17.96 -24.67
C VAL A 407 -28.09 -17.17 -23.82
N THR A 408 -29.34 -17.59 -23.85
CA THR A 408 -30.43 -17.09 -22.97
C THR A 408 -31.00 -18.20 -22.09
N THR A 409 -30.89 -19.46 -22.52
CA THR A 409 -31.31 -20.65 -21.77
C THR A 409 -30.12 -21.59 -21.57
N ILE A 410 -29.96 -22.08 -20.33
CA ILE A 410 -28.84 -22.94 -19.96
C ILE A 410 -29.27 -24.39 -20.13
N THR A 411 -28.60 -25.11 -21.02
CA THR A 411 -28.78 -26.55 -21.24
C THR A 411 -27.51 -27.31 -20.89
N SER A 412 -27.60 -28.61 -20.62
CA SER A 412 -26.42 -29.45 -20.33
C SER A 412 -25.39 -29.41 -21.47
N ALA A 413 -25.84 -29.31 -22.72
CA ALA A 413 -24.95 -29.19 -23.88
C ALA A 413 -24.16 -27.88 -23.89
N VAL A 414 -24.81 -26.75 -23.54
CA VAL A 414 -24.15 -25.46 -23.39
C VAL A 414 -23.12 -25.51 -22.26
N LEU A 415 -23.49 -26.08 -21.10
CA LEU A 415 -22.58 -26.22 -19.96
C LEU A 415 -21.34 -27.05 -20.30
N LEU A 416 -21.51 -28.16 -21.03
CA LEU A 416 -20.38 -28.99 -21.49
C LEU A 416 -19.46 -28.23 -22.46
N LYS A 417 -20.03 -27.50 -23.43
CA LYS A 417 -19.27 -26.67 -24.37
C LYS A 417 -18.47 -25.59 -23.65
N VAL A 418 -19.09 -24.89 -22.69
CA VAL A 418 -18.44 -23.84 -21.90
C VAL A 418 -17.31 -24.41 -21.06
N ARG A 419 -17.56 -25.50 -20.32
CA ARG A 419 -16.54 -26.17 -19.50
C ARG A 419 -15.34 -26.62 -20.35
N SER A 420 -15.59 -27.30 -21.46
CA SER A 420 -14.53 -27.77 -22.37
C SER A 420 -13.70 -26.61 -22.92
N ARG A 421 -14.33 -25.48 -23.28
CA ARG A 421 -13.61 -24.29 -23.74
C ARG A 421 -12.72 -23.72 -22.66
N PHE A 422 -13.24 -23.53 -21.44
CA PHE A 422 -12.46 -22.96 -20.35
C PHE A 422 -11.28 -23.87 -19.96
N GLU A 423 -11.47 -25.18 -19.87
CA GLU A 423 -10.40 -26.15 -19.61
C GLU A 423 -9.31 -26.08 -20.68
N THR A 424 -9.71 -26.11 -21.96
CA THR A 424 -8.76 -26.05 -23.08
C THR A 424 -7.92 -24.78 -23.07
N VAL A 425 -8.55 -23.61 -22.86
CA VAL A 425 -7.82 -22.34 -22.87
C VAL A 425 -6.94 -22.21 -21.64
N ARG A 426 -7.43 -22.57 -20.44
CA ARG A 426 -6.62 -22.58 -19.22
C ARG A 426 -5.36 -23.43 -19.39
N ASP A 427 -5.49 -24.66 -19.86
CA ASP A 427 -4.38 -25.61 -19.95
C ASP A 427 -3.35 -25.16 -21.01
N TYR A 428 -3.82 -24.61 -22.12
CA TYR A 428 -2.97 -23.99 -23.13
C TYR A 428 -2.24 -22.74 -22.58
N SER A 429 -2.95 -21.84 -21.92
CA SER A 429 -2.39 -20.61 -21.35
C SER A 429 -1.37 -20.90 -20.25
N LEU A 430 -1.64 -21.90 -19.39
CA LEU A 430 -0.68 -22.33 -18.38
C LEU A 430 0.56 -22.93 -19.03
N SER A 431 0.40 -23.73 -20.10
CA SER A 431 1.54 -24.34 -20.82
C SER A 431 2.37 -23.32 -21.62
N SER A 432 1.73 -22.25 -22.11
CA SER A 432 2.37 -21.16 -22.85
C SER A 432 2.82 -19.98 -21.97
N LEU A 433 2.73 -20.12 -20.64
CA LEU A 433 3.10 -19.10 -19.64
C LEU A 433 2.30 -17.78 -19.77
N GLN A 434 1.11 -17.83 -20.35
CA GLN A 434 0.12 -16.75 -20.29
C GLN A 434 -0.66 -16.83 -18.97
N LEU A 435 0.04 -16.56 -17.86
CA LEU A 435 -0.45 -16.88 -16.52
C LEU A 435 -1.69 -16.08 -16.12
N GLU A 436 -1.80 -14.80 -16.48
CA GLU A 436 -3.00 -13.97 -16.19
C GLU A 436 -4.24 -14.60 -16.83
N THR A 437 -4.16 -14.97 -18.11
CA THR A 437 -5.25 -15.66 -18.82
C THR A 437 -5.57 -17.02 -18.21
N ALA A 438 -4.55 -17.78 -17.78
CA ALA A 438 -4.78 -19.06 -17.10
C ALA A 438 -5.57 -18.88 -15.79
N VAL A 439 -5.26 -17.85 -15.00
CA VAL A 439 -5.99 -17.51 -13.76
C VAL A 439 -7.42 -17.05 -14.06
N GLU A 440 -7.62 -16.19 -15.08
CA GLU A 440 -8.96 -15.73 -15.49
C GLU A 440 -9.87 -16.91 -15.87
N TYR A 441 -9.38 -17.87 -16.65
CA TYR A 441 -10.18 -19.05 -17.03
C TYR A 441 -10.33 -20.06 -15.89
N ALA A 442 -9.35 -20.18 -14.99
CA ALA A 442 -9.49 -20.98 -13.78
C ALA A 442 -10.58 -20.43 -12.84
N GLU A 443 -10.66 -19.10 -12.70
CA GLU A 443 -11.75 -18.44 -12.00
C GLU A 443 -13.10 -18.72 -12.66
N SER A 444 -13.21 -18.58 -13.99
CA SER A 444 -14.46 -18.87 -14.71
C SER A 444 -14.93 -20.32 -14.51
N LEU A 445 -14.00 -21.29 -14.49
CA LEU A 445 -14.29 -22.69 -14.19
C LEU A 445 -14.79 -22.88 -12.76
N ALA A 446 -14.13 -22.25 -11.79
CA ALA A 446 -14.53 -22.34 -10.39
C ALA A 446 -15.93 -21.76 -10.16
N LEU A 447 -16.24 -20.61 -10.78
CA LEU A 447 -17.57 -20.01 -10.72
C LEU A 447 -18.63 -20.86 -11.42
N LEU A 448 -18.29 -21.49 -12.56
CA LEU A 448 -19.17 -22.43 -13.25
C LEU A 448 -19.49 -23.64 -12.36
N ASP A 449 -18.47 -24.26 -11.77
CA ASP A 449 -18.62 -25.42 -10.90
C ASP A 449 -19.40 -25.08 -9.63
N TYR A 450 -19.21 -23.88 -9.07
CA TYR A 450 -19.99 -23.35 -7.94
C TYR A 450 -21.48 -23.21 -8.27
N LEU A 451 -21.81 -22.67 -9.45
CA LEU A 451 -23.19 -22.37 -9.86
C LEU A 451 -23.97 -23.57 -10.39
N THR A 452 -23.29 -24.61 -10.87
CA THR A 452 -23.94 -25.72 -11.59
C THR A 452 -23.92 -27.06 -10.84
N SER A 453 -22.96 -27.27 -9.95
CA SER A 453 -22.88 -28.54 -9.21
C SER A 453 -23.93 -28.57 -8.11
N SER A 454 -24.79 -29.58 -8.10
CA SER A 454 -25.71 -29.82 -6.99
C SER A 454 -24.93 -30.22 -5.73
N SER A 455 -25.40 -29.82 -4.55
CA SER A 455 -24.79 -30.12 -3.25
C SER A 455 -24.83 -31.62 -2.86
N SER A 456 -25.41 -32.46 -3.72
CA SER A 456 -25.80 -33.86 -3.47
C SER A 456 -24.66 -34.89 -3.39
N SER A 457 -23.40 -34.50 -3.19
CA SER A 457 -22.25 -35.43 -3.15
C SER A 457 -21.42 -35.39 -1.86
N SER A 458 -22.05 -35.15 -0.71
CA SER A 458 -21.57 -35.75 0.54
C SER A 458 -22.74 -36.07 1.46
N SER A 459 -22.91 -37.35 1.77
CA SER A 459 -23.90 -37.92 2.68
C SER A 459 -24.11 -37.08 3.94
N SER A 460 -25.38 -36.80 4.26
CA SER A 460 -25.88 -35.93 5.34
C SER A 460 -26.09 -34.45 4.94
N GLU A 461 -26.90 -34.21 3.92
CA GLU A 461 -27.60 -32.94 3.79
C GLU A 461 -29.02 -33.12 4.33
N THR A 462 -29.33 -32.47 5.45
CA THR A 462 -30.69 -31.97 5.64
C THR A 462 -30.88 -30.91 4.56
N ALA A 463 -31.46 -31.34 3.44
CA ALA A 463 -31.92 -30.44 2.38
C ALA A 463 -32.91 -29.45 2.99
N THR A 464 -32.44 -28.28 3.37
CA THR A 464 -33.31 -27.11 3.46
C THR A 464 -33.69 -26.75 2.03
N GLU A 465 -35.00 -26.75 1.77
CA GLU A 465 -35.66 -26.60 0.47
C GLU A 465 -35.40 -25.25 -0.27
N ASN A 466 -34.42 -24.47 0.18
CA ASN A 466 -33.98 -23.24 -0.48
C ASN A 466 -32.61 -23.47 -1.13
N GLY A 467 -32.59 -23.95 -2.37
CA GLY A 467 -31.41 -24.13 -3.23
C GLY A 467 -30.75 -22.82 -3.68
N ALA A 468 -30.52 -21.88 -2.76
CA ALA A 468 -30.01 -20.54 -3.03
C ALA A 468 -28.48 -20.44 -3.02
N GLN A 469 -27.77 -21.43 -2.48
CA GLN A 469 -26.31 -21.40 -2.28
C GLN A 469 -25.60 -22.40 -3.19
N GLY A 470 -24.49 -21.98 -3.82
CA GLY A 470 -23.71 -22.82 -4.74
C GLY A 470 -22.82 -23.87 -4.05
N CYS A 471 -22.29 -24.82 -4.82
CA CYS A 471 -21.45 -25.90 -4.33
C CYS A 471 -19.98 -25.48 -4.19
N ILE A 472 -19.60 -25.04 -2.99
CA ILE A 472 -18.23 -24.61 -2.70
C ILE A 472 -17.19 -25.74 -2.82
N GLY A 473 -17.59 -26.99 -2.56
CA GLY A 473 -16.70 -28.15 -2.63
C GLY A 473 -16.14 -28.36 -4.04
N ALA A 474 -17.02 -28.38 -5.05
CA ALA A 474 -16.64 -28.55 -6.45
C ALA A 474 -15.74 -27.42 -6.95
N ALA A 475 -16.07 -26.17 -6.59
CA ALA A 475 -15.25 -25.00 -6.95
C ALA A 475 -13.84 -25.06 -6.32
N MET A 476 -13.75 -25.51 -5.06
CA MET A 476 -12.46 -25.66 -4.38
C MET A 476 -11.62 -26.81 -4.91
N GLU A 477 -12.23 -27.95 -5.22
CA GLU A 477 -11.53 -29.05 -5.89
C GLU A 477 -10.88 -28.57 -7.19
N ARG A 478 -11.63 -27.79 -8.00
CA ARG A 478 -11.14 -27.23 -9.25
C ARG A 478 -9.97 -26.28 -9.06
N ILE A 479 -10.07 -25.34 -8.11
CA ILE A 479 -9.00 -24.38 -7.86
C ILE A 479 -7.76 -25.08 -7.29
N LEU A 480 -7.93 -26.03 -6.37
CA LEU A 480 -6.82 -26.77 -5.79
C LEU A 480 -6.11 -27.66 -6.81
N GLN A 481 -6.81 -28.19 -7.81
CA GLN A 481 -6.19 -28.88 -8.94
C GLN A 481 -5.22 -27.95 -9.68
N VAL A 482 -5.68 -26.75 -10.06
CA VAL A 482 -4.85 -25.76 -10.77
C VAL A 482 -3.70 -25.30 -9.87
N SER A 483 -3.95 -25.07 -8.57
CA SER A 483 -2.90 -24.77 -7.59
C SER A 483 -1.83 -25.87 -7.53
N GLY A 484 -2.21 -27.14 -7.63
CA GLY A 484 -1.29 -28.28 -7.72
C GLY A 484 -0.39 -28.21 -8.97
N GLU A 485 -0.93 -27.76 -10.10
CA GLU A 485 -0.15 -27.55 -11.33
C GLU A 485 0.85 -26.40 -11.19
N PHE A 486 0.46 -25.27 -10.57
CA PHE A 486 1.38 -24.19 -10.21
C PHE A 486 2.50 -24.69 -9.29
N GLN A 487 2.16 -25.48 -8.26
CA GLN A 487 3.14 -26.03 -7.30
C GLN A 487 4.09 -27.05 -7.95
N SER A 488 3.63 -27.82 -8.95
CA SER A 488 4.46 -28.78 -9.66
C SER A 488 5.60 -28.13 -10.46
N ARG A 489 5.48 -26.84 -10.77
CA ARG A 489 6.45 -26.04 -11.51
C ARG A 489 7.18 -25.11 -10.54
N LYS A 490 8.45 -25.39 -10.26
CA LYS A 490 9.24 -24.72 -9.21
C LYS A 490 9.16 -23.19 -9.27
N ASP A 491 9.22 -22.60 -10.45
CA ASP A 491 9.23 -21.14 -10.64
C ASP A 491 7.84 -20.49 -10.47
N LEU A 492 6.77 -21.28 -10.52
CA LEU A 492 5.39 -20.79 -10.45
C LEU A 492 4.74 -21.00 -9.08
N ALA A 493 5.30 -21.88 -8.25
CA ALA A 493 4.74 -22.26 -6.95
C ALA A 493 4.54 -21.08 -5.99
N LYS A 494 5.37 -20.04 -6.08
CA LYS A 494 5.29 -18.81 -5.27
C LYS A 494 5.07 -17.56 -6.14
N SER A 495 4.59 -17.75 -7.37
CA SER A 495 4.30 -16.63 -8.28
C SER A 495 3.07 -15.84 -7.81
N GLU A 496 3.05 -14.53 -8.14
CA GLU A 496 1.91 -13.64 -7.90
C GLU A 496 0.60 -14.19 -8.51
N HIS A 497 0.69 -14.89 -9.64
CA HIS A 497 -0.46 -15.47 -10.33
C HIS A 497 -1.06 -16.66 -9.55
N HIS A 498 -0.20 -17.48 -8.94
CA HIS A 498 -0.67 -18.54 -8.03
C HIS A 498 -1.33 -17.94 -6.79
N GLU A 499 -0.74 -16.88 -6.24
CA GLU A 499 -1.33 -16.14 -5.11
C GLU A 499 -2.70 -15.56 -5.48
N ARG A 500 -2.82 -14.94 -6.66
CA ARG A 500 -4.07 -14.38 -7.17
C ARG A 500 -5.16 -15.43 -7.39
N LEU A 501 -4.82 -16.62 -7.87
CA LEU A 501 -5.74 -17.76 -7.95
C LEU A 501 -6.32 -18.12 -6.57
N LEU A 502 -5.48 -18.16 -5.54
CA LEU A 502 -5.92 -18.44 -4.18
C LEU A 502 -6.70 -17.27 -3.56
N GLN A 503 -6.43 -16.02 -3.97
CA GLN A 503 -7.26 -14.86 -3.60
C GLN A 503 -8.67 -14.93 -4.20
N VAL A 504 -8.82 -15.43 -5.44
CA VAL A 504 -10.13 -15.75 -6.03
C VAL A 504 -10.84 -16.82 -5.21
N ALA A 505 -10.12 -17.90 -4.84
CA ALA A 505 -10.66 -18.95 -3.98
C ALA A 505 -11.15 -18.41 -2.64
N ALA A 506 -10.35 -17.54 -2.02
CA ALA A 506 -10.64 -16.91 -0.75
C ALA A 506 -11.89 -16.02 -0.81
N ARG A 507 -12.07 -15.25 -1.91
CA ARG A 507 -13.29 -14.48 -2.18
C ARG A 507 -14.51 -15.36 -2.28
N LEU A 508 -14.42 -16.47 -3.03
CA LEU A 508 -15.55 -17.39 -3.19
C LEU A 508 -15.91 -18.11 -1.87
N LEU A 509 -14.91 -18.51 -1.08
CA LEU A 509 -15.12 -19.08 0.25
C LEU A 509 -15.79 -18.11 1.20
N TYR A 510 -15.33 -16.85 1.24
CA TYR A 510 -15.95 -15.80 2.06
C TYR A 510 -17.39 -15.50 1.61
N PHE A 511 -17.60 -15.35 0.30
CA PHE A 511 -18.93 -15.16 -0.28
C PHE A 511 -19.88 -16.29 0.14
N HIS A 512 -19.46 -17.55 -0.07
CA HIS A 512 -20.24 -18.71 0.33
C HIS A 512 -20.56 -18.70 1.84
N ALA A 513 -19.58 -18.44 2.70
CA ALA A 513 -19.75 -18.44 4.15
C ALA A 513 -20.56 -17.26 4.71
N THR A 514 -20.86 -16.24 3.89
CA THR A 514 -21.67 -15.08 4.26
C THR A 514 -23.07 -15.10 3.66
N HIS A 515 -23.31 -15.91 2.62
CA HIS A 515 -24.58 -15.96 1.88
C HIS A 515 -25.41 -17.22 2.15
N GLY A 516 -24.95 -18.11 3.05
CA GLY A 516 -25.73 -19.27 3.47
C GLY A 516 -25.03 -20.17 4.49
N PRO A 517 -25.62 -21.33 4.83
CA PRO A 517 -24.99 -22.31 5.71
C PRO A 517 -23.66 -22.79 5.12
N TYR A 518 -22.67 -23.01 5.98
CA TYR A 518 -21.36 -23.48 5.56
C TYR A 518 -20.77 -24.41 6.61
N ARG A 519 -19.75 -25.20 6.22
CA ARG A 519 -19.02 -26.09 7.12
C ARG A 519 -17.78 -25.37 7.67
N PRO A 520 -17.74 -24.93 8.95
CA PRO A 520 -16.61 -24.14 9.46
C PRO A 520 -15.29 -24.90 9.45
N ALA A 521 -15.31 -26.23 9.65
CA ALA A 521 -14.11 -27.05 9.57
C ALA A 521 -13.49 -27.06 8.17
N PHE A 522 -14.32 -27.11 7.13
CA PHE A 522 -13.85 -27.04 5.74
C PHE A 522 -13.23 -25.67 5.45
N LEU A 523 -13.92 -24.58 5.81
CA LEU A 523 -13.44 -23.21 5.61
C LEU A 523 -12.08 -22.97 6.29
N ARG A 524 -11.93 -23.39 7.55
CA ARG A 524 -10.67 -23.27 8.31
C ARG A 524 -9.54 -24.07 7.67
N ALA A 525 -9.81 -25.28 7.20
CA ALA A 525 -8.82 -26.11 6.52
C ALA A 525 -8.32 -25.44 5.22
N GLN A 526 -9.23 -24.83 4.45
CA GLN A 526 -8.85 -24.11 3.21
C GLN A 526 -7.98 -22.88 3.52
N PHE A 527 -8.42 -21.99 4.41
CA PHE A 527 -7.62 -20.80 4.72
C PHE A 527 -6.28 -21.14 5.36
N ARG A 528 -6.21 -22.16 6.22
CA ARG A 528 -4.93 -22.66 6.75
C ARG A 528 -4.01 -23.15 5.63
N SER A 529 -4.55 -23.87 4.65
CA SER A 529 -3.78 -24.28 3.45
C SER A 529 -3.23 -23.07 2.69
N PHE A 530 -4.05 -22.03 2.49
CA PHE A 530 -3.60 -20.81 1.80
C PHE A 530 -2.50 -20.08 2.57
N VAL A 531 -2.62 -19.97 3.91
CA VAL A 531 -1.56 -19.42 4.77
C VAL A 531 -0.28 -20.27 4.68
N THR A 532 -0.37 -21.60 4.60
CA THR A 532 0.84 -22.43 4.43
C THR A 532 1.52 -22.22 3.07
N LEU A 533 0.75 -21.92 2.02
CA LEU A 533 1.27 -21.66 0.68
C LEU A 533 1.79 -20.22 0.54
N PHE A 534 1.14 -19.23 1.15
CA PHE A 534 1.55 -17.82 1.11
C PHE A 534 1.50 -17.23 2.53
N PRO A 535 2.53 -17.49 3.36
CA PRO A 535 2.53 -17.12 4.78
C PRO A 535 2.51 -15.62 5.06
N GLN A 536 2.91 -14.82 4.07
CA GLN A 536 2.96 -13.36 4.14
C GLN A 536 1.66 -12.69 3.68
N ASN A 537 0.75 -13.41 3.04
CA ASN A 537 -0.45 -12.80 2.46
C ASN A 537 -1.43 -12.40 3.58
N ILE A 538 -1.62 -11.09 3.75
CA ILE A 538 -2.44 -10.54 4.85
C ILE A 538 -3.92 -10.87 4.67
N MET A 539 -4.42 -10.99 3.43
CA MET A 539 -5.79 -11.41 3.16
C MET A 539 -6.06 -12.83 3.70
N PHE A 540 -5.13 -13.76 3.48
CA PHE A 540 -5.27 -15.13 3.99
C PHE A 540 -5.19 -15.19 5.51
N LEU A 541 -4.29 -14.41 6.12
CA LEU A 541 -4.17 -14.32 7.58
C LEU A 541 -5.45 -13.74 8.23
N GLU A 542 -6.01 -12.67 7.65
CA GLU A 542 -7.26 -12.06 8.12
C GLU A 542 -8.45 -13.03 8.01
N LEU A 543 -8.58 -13.71 6.87
CA LEU A 543 -9.65 -14.69 6.66
C LEU A 543 -9.46 -15.94 7.53
N TYR A 544 -8.22 -16.37 7.77
CA TYR A 544 -7.92 -17.47 8.68
C TYR A 544 -8.31 -17.11 10.11
N SER A 545 -7.89 -15.92 10.59
CA SER A 545 -8.27 -15.39 11.91
C SER A 545 -9.80 -15.32 12.05
N TRP A 546 -10.49 -14.74 11.08
CA TRP A 546 -11.96 -14.67 11.05
C TRP A 546 -12.64 -16.05 11.06
N SER A 547 -12.05 -17.05 10.39
CA SER A 547 -12.61 -18.40 10.40
C SER A 547 -12.49 -19.11 11.75
N GLU A 548 -11.51 -18.73 12.59
CA GLU A 548 -11.31 -19.28 13.92
C GLU A 548 -12.08 -18.51 15.01
N THR A 549 -12.33 -17.20 14.85
CA THR A 549 -13.11 -16.39 15.82
C THR A 549 -14.52 -16.90 16.03
N THR A 550 -15.09 -17.57 15.03
CA THR A 550 -16.42 -18.18 15.10
C THR A 550 -16.48 -19.38 16.07
N THR A 551 -15.33 -19.89 16.53
CA THR A 551 -15.27 -21.03 17.46
C THR A 551 -14.71 -20.61 18.82
N LEU A 552 -15.47 -20.79 19.90
CA LEU A 552 -15.03 -20.57 21.28
C LEU A 552 -14.04 -21.66 21.70
N ARG A 553 -12.84 -21.60 21.12
CA ARG A 553 -11.74 -22.54 21.32
C ARG A 553 -10.77 -21.99 22.35
N VAL A 554 -10.36 -22.84 23.29
CA VAL A 554 -9.32 -22.55 24.29
C VAL A 554 -7.94 -22.58 23.63
N ASP A 555 -7.77 -23.36 22.56
CA ASP A 555 -6.58 -23.33 21.73
C ASP A 555 -6.53 -22.05 20.88
N GLU A 556 -5.33 -21.49 20.73
CA GLU A 556 -5.01 -20.31 19.90
C GLU A 556 -4.33 -20.75 18.59
N PRO A 557 -5.08 -21.34 17.63
CA PRO A 557 -4.51 -21.91 16.41
C PRO A 557 -3.90 -20.85 15.48
N VAL A 558 -4.42 -19.62 15.52
CA VAL A 558 -3.88 -18.49 14.75
C VAL A 558 -2.49 -18.14 15.25
N ARG A 559 -2.33 -17.95 16.57
CA ARG A 559 -1.02 -17.67 17.19
C ARG A 559 -0.03 -18.79 16.90
N PHE A 560 -0.42 -20.05 17.07
CA PHE A 560 0.44 -21.20 16.77
C PHE A 560 0.88 -21.23 15.30
N THR A 561 -0.03 -20.96 14.36
CA THR A 561 0.28 -20.94 12.93
C THR A 561 1.22 -19.78 12.58
N LEU A 562 1.02 -18.61 13.19
CA LEU A 562 1.92 -17.46 13.02
C LEU A 562 3.32 -17.80 13.53
N GLU A 563 3.45 -18.30 14.76
CA GLU A 563 4.74 -18.65 15.38
C GLU A 563 5.47 -19.78 14.63
N ALA A 564 4.73 -20.76 14.09
CA ALA A 564 5.31 -21.90 13.39
C ALA A 564 5.67 -21.62 11.92
N ILE A 565 5.07 -20.61 11.28
CA ILE A 565 5.19 -20.38 9.84
C ILE A 565 5.50 -18.91 9.54
N SER A 566 4.55 -18.00 9.76
CA SER A 566 4.63 -16.63 9.23
C SER A 566 5.62 -15.72 9.94
N LEU A 567 5.92 -15.95 11.23
CA LEU A 567 6.85 -15.17 12.06
C LEU A 567 8.27 -15.74 12.07
N THR A 568 8.59 -16.61 11.11
CA THR A 568 9.89 -17.26 10.96
C THR A 568 10.52 -16.93 9.61
N GLU A 569 11.84 -16.93 9.52
CA GLU A 569 12.53 -16.73 8.23
C GLU A 569 12.15 -17.82 7.22
N PRO A 570 11.97 -17.50 5.92
CA PRO A 570 12.14 -16.19 5.27
C PRO A 570 10.87 -15.32 5.24
N TYR A 571 9.81 -15.72 5.96
CA TYR A 571 8.49 -15.08 5.87
C TYR A 571 8.27 -13.94 6.86
N ASP A 572 9.08 -13.85 7.90
CA ASP A 572 8.99 -12.75 8.86
C ASP A 572 9.18 -11.39 8.17
N CYS A 573 8.18 -10.52 8.32
CA CYS A 573 8.21 -9.17 7.75
C CYS A 573 7.28 -8.23 8.52
N VAL A 574 7.41 -6.92 8.28
CA VAL A 574 6.63 -5.87 8.93
C VAL A 574 5.13 -6.13 8.83
N ALA A 575 4.62 -6.49 7.64
CA ALA A 575 3.20 -6.72 7.43
C ALA A 575 2.64 -7.84 8.32
N VAL A 576 3.33 -8.99 8.41
CA VAL A 576 2.91 -10.13 9.24
C VAL A 576 3.00 -9.78 10.73
N ARG A 577 4.08 -9.11 11.15
CA ARG A 577 4.25 -8.67 12.56
C ARG A 577 3.15 -7.70 12.98
N ARG A 578 2.77 -6.77 12.10
CA ARG A 578 1.65 -5.86 12.32
C ARG A 578 0.32 -6.61 12.46
N PHE A 579 0.06 -7.58 11.58
CA PHE A 579 -1.11 -8.45 11.72
C PHE A 579 -1.12 -9.16 13.07
N ALA A 580 0.00 -9.76 13.49
CA ALA A 580 0.10 -10.43 14.79
C ALA A 580 -0.20 -9.47 15.96
N ILE A 581 0.35 -8.26 15.94
CA ILE A 581 0.08 -7.23 16.96
C ILE A 581 -1.40 -6.83 16.96
N ALA A 582 -1.99 -6.60 15.78
CA ALA A 582 -3.40 -6.24 15.66
C ALA A 582 -4.33 -7.37 16.13
N HIS A 583 -3.99 -8.62 15.82
CA HIS A 583 -4.70 -9.81 16.28
C HIS A 583 -4.71 -9.90 17.82
N GLU A 584 -3.56 -9.69 18.45
CA GLU A 584 -3.44 -9.63 19.90
C GLU A 584 -4.20 -8.42 20.49
N ALA A 585 -4.13 -7.25 19.88
CA ALA A 585 -4.80 -6.04 20.39
C ALA A 585 -6.33 -6.11 20.32
N THR A 586 -6.88 -6.73 19.27
CA THR A 586 -8.31 -6.63 18.95
C THR A 586 -9.07 -7.92 19.23
N THR A 587 -8.51 -9.08 18.87
CA THR A 587 -9.32 -10.30 18.67
C THR A 587 -9.30 -11.22 19.89
N ARG A 588 -8.12 -11.60 20.39
CA ARG A 588 -8.01 -12.53 21.54
C ARG A 588 -6.96 -12.20 22.61
N GLY A 589 -6.08 -11.23 22.37
CA GLY A 589 -4.98 -10.95 23.29
C GLY A 589 -5.34 -10.11 24.51
N THR A 590 -4.34 -9.84 25.33
CA THR A 590 -4.38 -8.94 26.48
C THR A 590 -3.40 -7.80 26.24
N VAL A 591 -3.46 -6.75 27.05
CA VAL A 591 -2.45 -5.68 27.04
C VAL A 591 -1.01 -6.24 27.15
N HIS A 592 -0.82 -7.33 27.89
CA HIS A 592 0.47 -8.00 28.01
C HIS A 592 0.89 -8.75 26.74
N SER A 593 -0.03 -9.46 26.09
CA SER A 593 0.30 -10.18 24.84
C SER A 593 0.48 -9.22 23.67
N THR A 594 -0.30 -8.13 23.60
CA THR A 594 -0.05 -7.03 22.65
C THR A 594 1.34 -6.43 22.86
N LYS A 595 1.73 -6.15 24.11
CA LYS A 595 3.08 -5.68 24.42
C LYS A 595 4.14 -6.70 24.00
N ALA A 596 3.94 -7.99 24.30
CA ALA A 596 4.88 -9.05 23.92
C ALA A 596 5.03 -9.16 22.40
N ALA A 597 3.93 -9.01 21.64
CA ALA A 597 3.96 -8.98 20.19
C ALA A 597 4.75 -7.78 19.65
N PHE A 598 4.60 -6.58 20.26
CA PHE A 598 5.43 -5.42 19.93
C PHE A 598 6.91 -5.68 20.22
N GLU A 599 7.26 -6.17 21.42
CA GLU A 599 8.65 -6.46 21.78
C GLU A 599 9.28 -7.51 20.87
N SER A 600 8.51 -8.55 20.51
CA SER A 600 8.96 -9.56 19.55
C SER A 600 9.14 -9.01 18.13
N ALA A 601 8.32 -8.04 17.72
CA ALA A 601 8.42 -7.44 16.40
C ALA A 601 9.64 -6.50 16.31
N VAL A 602 9.81 -5.58 17.26
CA VAL A 602 10.94 -4.64 17.22
C VAL A 602 12.29 -5.29 17.52
N GLY A 603 12.29 -6.49 18.12
CA GLY A 603 13.49 -7.31 18.30
C GLY A 603 13.82 -8.23 17.13
N SER A 604 13.04 -8.23 16.04
CA SER A 604 13.34 -8.97 14.81
C SER A 604 14.08 -8.08 13.81
N ASP A 605 15.12 -8.63 13.18
CA ASP A 605 15.90 -7.97 12.12
C ASP A 605 14.99 -7.50 10.96
N ALA A 606 13.90 -8.22 10.70
CA ALA A 606 12.93 -7.89 9.66
C ALA A 606 12.08 -6.64 9.96
N CYS A 607 12.18 -6.07 11.16
CA CYS A 607 11.29 -5.03 11.65
C CYS A 607 11.97 -3.93 12.49
N GLU A 608 13.17 -4.17 13.03
CA GLU A 608 13.88 -3.23 13.89
C GLU A 608 14.05 -1.84 13.24
N GLY A 609 14.30 -1.80 11.93
CA GLY A 609 14.45 -0.55 11.17
C GLY A 609 13.14 0.16 10.79
N ASN A 610 11.97 -0.41 11.10
CA ASN A 610 10.68 0.16 10.69
C ASN A 610 10.22 1.26 11.65
N VAL A 611 10.32 2.51 11.22
CA VAL A 611 9.94 3.69 12.00
C VAL A 611 8.48 3.65 12.45
N GLY A 612 7.54 3.31 11.57
CA GLY A 612 6.12 3.34 11.92
C GLY A 612 5.74 2.30 12.96
N LEU A 613 6.39 1.13 12.97
CA LEU A 613 6.19 0.13 14.01
C LEU A 613 6.60 0.67 15.39
N TRP A 614 7.75 1.35 15.47
CA TRP A 614 8.18 2.03 16.69
C TRP A 614 7.23 3.13 17.12
N VAL A 615 6.76 3.96 16.18
CA VAL A 615 5.76 5.00 16.44
C VAL A 615 4.47 4.39 17.02
N GLU A 616 3.95 3.32 16.42
CA GLU A 616 2.75 2.64 16.93
C GLU A 616 3.01 2.02 18.32
N TYR A 617 4.22 1.50 18.58
CA TYR A 617 4.56 0.98 19.89
C TYR A 617 4.63 2.07 20.97
N LEU A 618 5.22 3.23 20.64
CA LEU A 618 5.26 4.39 21.54
C LEU A 618 3.86 4.92 21.84
N ARG A 619 3.00 4.97 20.83
CA ARG A 619 1.61 5.41 21.00
C ARG A 619 0.78 4.41 21.81
N PHE A 620 1.07 3.11 21.69
CA PHE A 620 0.52 2.10 22.59
C PHE A 620 0.97 2.35 24.05
N CYS A 621 2.26 2.58 24.29
CA CYS A 621 2.76 2.90 25.64
C CYS A 621 2.17 4.20 26.20
N ALA A 622 2.06 5.25 25.37
CA ALA A 622 1.40 6.51 25.74
C ALA A 622 -0.07 6.30 26.16
N HIS A 623 -0.79 5.44 25.44
CA HIS A 623 -2.15 5.08 25.82
C HIS A 623 -2.20 4.32 27.15
N GLN A 624 -1.25 3.41 27.41
CA GLN A 624 -1.14 2.74 28.70
C GLN A 624 -0.92 3.73 29.86
N ILE A 625 -0.09 4.77 29.67
CA ILE A 625 0.09 5.83 30.67
C ILE A 625 -1.26 6.52 30.95
N GLN A 626 -1.98 6.93 29.91
CA GLN A 626 -3.28 7.60 30.05
C GLN A 626 -4.29 6.74 30.81
N MET A 627 -4.38 5.46 30.47
CA MET A 627 -5.29 4.51 31.12
C MET A 627 -4.91 4.27 32.59
N GLN A 628 -3.61 4.17 32.89
CA GLN A 628 -3.10 4.02 34.24
C GLN A 628 -3.43 5.26 35.08
N MET A 629 -3.18 6.46 34.57
CA MET A 629 -3.52 7.72 35.25
C MET A 629 -5.03 7.86 35.51
N GLN A 630 -5.88 7.45 34.57
CA GLN A 630 -7.33 7.44 34.79
C GLN A 630 -7.72 6.45 35.89
N THR A 631 -7.12 5.26 35.89
CA THR A 631 -7.35 4.23 36.91
C THR A 631 -6.94 4.74 38.29
N THR A 632 -5.75 5.33 38.42
CA THR A 632 -5.25 5.95 39.66
C THR A 632 -6.24 6.99 40.18
N ARG A 633 -6.69 7.94 39.34
CA ARG A 633 -7.70 8.95 39.74
C ARG A 633 -8.98 8.35 40.33
N THR A 634 -9.48 7.25 39.76
CA THR A 634 -10.68 6.57 40.28
C THR A 634 -10.43 5.80 41.57
N GLN A 635 -9.20 5.32 41.79
CA GLN A 635 -8.82 4.54 42.98
C GLN A 635 -8.44 5.42 44.16
N THR A 636 -7.82 6.57 43.92
CA THR A 636 -7.59 7.62 44.92
C THR A 636 -8.92 8.08 45.51
N GLN A 637 -9.97 8.22 44.68
CA GLN A 637 -11.35 8.50 45.16
C GLN A 637 -11.94 7.38 46.02
N LYS A 638 -11.45 6.15 45.92
CA LYS A 638 -11.88 4.98 46.69
C LYS A 638 -10.97 4.67 47.89
N GLY A 639 -10.02 5.56 48.23
CA GLY A 639 -9.20 5.46 49.45
C GLY A 639 -8.08 4.42 49.41
N ARG A 640 -7.52 4.12 48.23
CA ARG A 640 -6.37 3.21 48.07
C ARG A 640 -5.04 3.90 48.44
N ASP A 641 -4.01 3.11 48.75
CA ASP A 641 -2.67 3.58 49.15
C ASP A 641 -1.95 4.36 48.01
N GLU A 642 -1.79 5.67 48.21
CA GLU A 642 -1.13 6.62 47.30
C GLU A 642 0.30 6.20 46.92
N ARG A 643 1.04 5.53 47.82
CA ARG A 643 2.42 5.09 47.52
C ARG A 643 2.43 3.97 46.48
N ARG A 644 1.45 3.09 46.54
CA ARG A 644 1.31 1.99 45.58
C ARG A 644 0.88 2.52 44.22
N GLU A 645 -0.06 3.47 44.20
CA GLU A 645 -0.51 4.15 42.98
C GLU A 645 0.65 4.85 42.26
N LYS A 646 1.43 5.67 42.98
CA LYS A 646 2.60 6.34 42.43
C LYS A 646 3.63 5.37 41.86
N ARG A 647 3.90 4.25 42.55
CA ARG A 647 4.84 3.22 42.07
C ARG A 647 4.36 2.56 40.77
N ASP A 648 3.06 2.31 40.65
CA ASP A 648 2.48 1.69 39.46
C ASP A 648 2.49 2.69 38.27
N ASP A 649 2.25 3.97 38.52
CA ASP A 649 2.38 5.05 37.53
C ASP A 649 3.83 5.21 37.04
N ASP A 650 4.80 5.34 37.97
CA ASP A 650 6.23 5.45 37.68
C ASP A 650 6.74 4.27 36.82
N LYS A 651 6.20 3.07 37.04
CA LYS A 651 6.56 1.86 36.28
C LYS A 651 6.14 1.95 34.81
N VAL A 652 4.93 2.44 34.52
CA VAL A 652 4.43 2.57 33.15
C VAL A 652 5.16 3.69 32.42
N VAL A 653 5.42 4.80 33.10
CA VAL A 653 6.21 5.92 32.56
C VAL A 653 7.64 5.49 32.23
N LYS A 654 8.33 4.80 33.16
CA LYS A 654 9.68 4.29 32.93
C LYS A 654 9.73 3.37 31.71
N MET A 655 8.77 2.46 31.60
CA MET A 655 8.67 1.55 30.45
C MET A 655 8.51 2.31 29.13
N ALA A 656 7.67 3.35 29.08
CA ALA A 656 7.49 4.15 27.87
C ALA A 656 8.78 4.90 27.49
N LYS A 657 9.51 5.45 28.47
CA LYS A 657 10.82 6.07 28.25
C LYS A 657 11.86 5.07 27.74
N ASP A 658 11.91 3.88 28.33
CA ASP A 658 12.83 2.83 27.89
C ASP A 658 12.56 2.41 26.43
N VAL A 659 11.28 2.34 26.02
CA VAL A 659 10.89 2.08 24.63
C VAL A 659 11.27 3.26 23.73
N TYR A 660 11.07 4.50 24.18
CA TYR A 660 11.44 5.71 23.44
C TYR A 660 12.93 5.77 23.11
N TYR A 661 13.80 5.58 24.10
CA TYR A 661 15.25 5.62 23.85
C TYR A 661 15.73 4.43 23.00
N ARG A 662 15.10 3.25 23.09
CA ARG A 662 15.36 2.14 22.17
C ARG A 662 14.97 2.47 20.74
N ALA A 663 13.80 3.09 20.54
CA ALA A 663 13.36 3.53 19.22
C ALA A 663 14.35 4.53 18.59
N LEU A 664 14.85 5.49 19.37
CA LEU A 664 15.86 6.45 18.90
C LEU A 664 17.20 5.78 18.58
N ALA A 665 17.57 4.72 19.32
CA ALA A 665 18.79 3.97 19.06
C ALA A 665 18.68 3.10 17.79
N ALA A 666 17.51 2.50 17.55
CA ALA A 666 17.23 1.68 16.37
C ALA A 666 17.09 2.52 15.09
N CYS A 667 16.43 3.68 15.21
CA CYS A 667 16.09 4.55 14.07
C CYS A 667 16.60 6.00 14.25
N PRO A 668 17.92 6.23 14.38
CA PRO A 668 18.48 7.55 14.69
C PRO A 668 18.33 8.60 13.57
N TRP A 669 17.93 8.18 12.37
CA TRP A 669 17.66 9.08 11.24
C TRP A 669 16.23 9.65 11.25
N SER A 670 15.32 9.06 12.03
CA SER A 670 13.90 9.42 11.97
C SER A 670 13.60 10.64 12.82
N LYS A 671 13.36 11.78 12.17
CA LYS A 671 12.89 13.00 12.82
C LYS A 671 11.53 12.80 13.50
N GLN A 672 10.65 11.98 12.92
CA GLN A 672 9.34 11.69 13.49
C GLN A 672 9.45 11.08 14.90
N LEU A 673 10.37 10.13 15.11
CA LEU A 673 10.55 9.51 16.43
C LEU A 673 11.02 10.52 17.47
N TYR A 674 11.96 11.40 17.13
CA TYR A 674 12.37 12.48 18.03
C TYR A 674 11.19 13.39 18.42
N LEU A 675 10.31 13.71 17.46
CA LEU A 675 9.12 14.53 17.73
C LEU A 675 8.05 13.82 18.57
N GLU A 676 8.00 12.49 18.62
CA GLU A 676 7.08 11.76 19.53
C GLU A 676 7.40 12.05 21.01
N GLY A 677 8.66 12.36 21.35
CA GLY A 677 9.06 12.80 22.70
C GLY A 677 8.43 14.12 23.15
N PHE A 678 8.09 15.00 22.20
CA PHE A 678 7.50 16.31 22.45
C PHE A 678 5.96 16.31 22.40
N ARG A 679 5.32 15.16 22.14
CA ARG A 679 3.87 15.02 22.19
C ARG A 679 3.36 14.97 23.63
N ASP A 680 2.16 15.50 23.84
CA ASP A 680 1.52 15.71 25.15
C ASP A 680 1.55 14.51 26.11
N SER A 681 1.52 13.26 25.61
CA SER A 681 1.49 12.07 26.45
C SER A 681 2.85 11.69 27.06
N LEU A 682 3.96 11.96 26.36
CA LEU A 682 5.30 11.62 26.82
C LEU A 682 6.06 12.86 27.31
N ALA A 683 5.83 14.02 26.68
CA ALA A 683 6.47 15.29 27.02
C ALA A 683 6.21 15.72 28.47
N ARG A 684 5.00 15.47 29.00
CA ARG A 684 4.67 15.77 30.41
C ARG A 684 5.50 15.00 31.42
N GLU A 685 5.97 13.83 31.02
CA GLU A 685 6.75 12.92 31.86
C GLU A 685 8.25 13.10 31.65
N CYS A 686 8.67 13.76 30.56
CA CYS A 686 10.05 14.12 30.28
C CYS A 686 10.42 15.46 30.91
N GLY A 687 11.56 15.51 31.61
CA GLY A 687 12.02 16.77 32.21
C GLY A 687 12.49 17.77 31.15
N SER A 688 12.49 19.06 31.45
CA SER A 688 12.96 20.10 30.53
C SER A 688 14.41 19.90 30.07
N ALA A 689 15.30 19.46 30.97
CA ALA A 689 16.68 19.12 30.65
C ALA A 689 16.78 17.92 29.70
N GLU A 690 15.88 16.95 29.87
CA GLU A 690 15.79 15.75 29.03
C GLU A 690 15.37 16.14 27.60
N LEU A 691 14.31 16.94 27.46
CA LEU A 691 13.82 17.41 26.14
C LEU A 691 14.84 18.31 25.42
N ARG A 692 15.58 19.17 26.13
CA ARG A 692 16.69 19.93 25.53
C ARG A 692 17.82 19.03 25.05
N GLY A 693 18.15 17.99 25.81
CA GLY A 693 19.14 16.99 25.41
C GLY A 693 18.71 16.25 24.15
N VAL A 694 17.43 15.85 24.07
CA VAL A 694 16.83 15.23 22.86
C VAL A 694 16.96 16.18 21.67
N TYR A 695 16.59 17.46 21.83
CA TYR A 695 16.72 18.48 20.78
C TYR A 695 18.16 18.62 20.29
N HIS A 696 19.11 18.82 21.21
CA HIS A 696 20.53 18.94 20.89
C HIS A 696 21.06 17.72 20.14
N THR A 697 20.67 16.51 20.58
CA THR A 697 21.08 15.26 19.95
C THR A 697 20.65 15.22 18.49
N PHE A 698 19.37 15.46 18.19
CA PHE A 698 18.88 15.28 16.82
C PHE A 698 19.28 16.44 15.89
N ALA A 699 19.28 17.67 16.39
CA ALA A 699 19.64 18.85 15.62
C ALA A 699 21.16 18.94 15.35
N VAL A 700 21.98 18.75 16.39
CA VAL A 700 23.43 19.03 16.34
C VAL A 700 24.23 17.75 16.10
N GLU A 701 24.00 16.71 16.91
CA GLU A 701 24.83 15.50 16.81
C GLU A 701 24.46 14.62 15.61
N LYS A 702 23.15 14.54 15.30
CA LYS A 702 22.66 13.73 14.18
C LYS A 702 22.54 14.51 12.87
N GLY A 703 22.39 15.83 12.94
CA GLY A 703 22.27 16.70 11.77
C GLY A 703 20.98 16.46 10.98
N LEU A 704 19.87 16.18 11.67
CA LEU A 704 18.56 16.12 11.02
C LEU A 704 18.04 17.54 10.75
N ARG A 705 17.09 17.67 9.81
CA ARG A 705 16.54 18.98 9.46
C ARG A 705 15.81 19.60 10.65
N VAL A 706 16.06 20.87 10.95
CA VAL A 706 15.29 21.71 11.88
C VAL A 706 14.77 22.91 11.08
N HIS A 707 13.49 23.22 11.19
CA HIS A 707 12.90 24.38 10.51
C HIS A 707 12.71 25.56 11.45
N VAL A 708 12.44 25.28 12.73
CA VAL A 708 12.23 26.27 13.77
C VAL A 708 13.22 26.02 14.90
N ASP A 709 13.98 27.03 15.29
CA ASP A 709 14.87 26.94 16.45
C ASP A 709 14.07 26.95 17.77
N LEU A 710 14.55 26.18 18.77
CA LEU A 710 13.89 25.96 20.06
C LEU A 710 14.09 27.10 21.06
#